data_AF-A0AAQ1G9E3-F1
#
_entry.id   AF-A0AAQ1G9E3-F1
#
_cell.length_a   1.000
_cell.length_b   1.000
_cell.length_c   1.000
_cell.angle_alpha   90.00
_cell.angle_beta   90.00
_cell.angle_gamma   90.00
#
_symmetry.space_group_name_H-M   'P 1'
#
loop_
_entity.id
_entity.type
_entity.pdbx_description
1 polymer ?
#
loop_
_entity_poly.entity_id
_entity_poly.type
_entity_poly.pdbx_seq_one_letter_code
_entity_poly.pdbx_strand_id
1 'polypeptide(L)'
;MFIRTGLVCLLAAGLLTGCLSSESSSSSDAGGPPVAPEAPTLRVGIIPDTQGGGQNASVMPMRALMEFYREQDVDLLLIVGDLSEEATPAEYAQWRSVVDDYRDDFVMLPLQGNHDIKGTDQDWYDNVSDLIPDDAIQMAGQTDKNYALVRDNVLIVTVSYGQIPFAYDFVREMIETYRDQVDHIIVSSHNTMVGSRYGNIRERAVEAYDTSAGDQQFLLVHEDYRQLFADNDVIYVAGHEHQYLRSLISGYYGGHYTELVSGNASYKGYDSRYGESELIQQVVMTKINDGSVDGTLDVNASILTFNGTLVDYRSYYESHTIRSNEDGMRELATPDWKLIDRFTRSAERCDKIVFPASIPAGNQLNMTHDKSYRTSLCVAGSGEAARILDGENRIFNRYDTRTRTTSVEPGVSTAQSNSALAARYYRWLHIPHASYNPNLNNSQRVRLINAGTEDEEVEIRQTTIDLKKQVSLSWVAAREGAKSAVLLVSGIQGQDGTYNGARGAQKSLAVDTGFAGSYGDGSELGKQPYLLPEGRVNSNWTLDDDSRGDDFVLQFNVPSGADASSLQLARWNDAEGSWEPVVAAECLSALDYDSSYLTSLPADVGAECSTAAGLVSVGTPHFWVRLDREGAFALIDR
;
A
#
# COMPACT_ATOMS: atom_id res chain seq x y z
N MET A 1 -15.52 -49.57 -11.36
CA MET A 1 -15.94 -50.57 -12.36
C MET A 1 -16.32 -49.78 -13.61
N PHE A 2 -15.41 -49.50 -14.53
CA PHE A 2 -14.99 -50.37 -15.64
C PHE A 2 -13.53 -50.12 -16.03
N ILE A 3 -12.86 -51.20 -16.41
CA ILE A 3 -11.48 -51.31 -16.90
C ILE A 3 -11.49 -51.33 -18.44
N ARG A 4 -10.46 -50.74 -19.06
CA ARG A 4 -9.80 -51.16 -20.33
C ARG A 4 -8.58 -50.26 -20.56
N THR A 5 -7.36 -50.61 -20.14
CA THR A 5 -6.34 -51.45 -20.82
C THR A 5 -6.09 -51.11 -22.30
N GLY A 6 -4.84 -50.73 -22.61
CA GLY A 6 -4.32 -50.60 -23.99
C GLY A 6 -2.92 -49.96 -24.05
N LEU A 7 -1.89 -50.73 -23.68
CA LEU A 7 -0.46 -50.42 -23.78
C LEU A 7 0.09 -51.02 -25.08
N VAL A 8 0.79 -50.27 -25.96
CA VAL A 8 1.88 -50.77 -26.82
C VAL A 8 2.83 -49.61 -27.20
N CYS A 9 4.13 -49.87 -26.98
CA CYS A 9 5.32 -49.05 -27.22
C CYS A 9 5.70 -48.85 -28.70
N LEU A 10 6.57 -47.86 -28.98
CA LEU A 10 7.73 -48.08 -29.85
C LEU A 10 8.88 -47.08 -29.57
N LEU A 11 10.02 -47.66 -29.19
CA LEU A 11 11.35 -47.06 -29.08
C LEU A 11 11.93 -46.76 -30.48
N ALA A 12 12.72 -45.69 -30.58
CA ALA A 12 13.79 -45.59 -31.56
C ALA A 12 15.04 -45.03 -30.85
N ALA A 13 15.98 -45.92 -30.56
CA ALA A 13 17.35 -45.61 -30.14
C ALA A 13 18.26 -45.65 -31.37
N GLY A 14 19.04 -44.59 -31.58
CA GLY A 14 20.15 -44.56 -32.53
C GLY A 14 21.48 -44.68 -31.80
N LEU A 15 22.15 -45.81 -31.98
CA LEU A 15 23.55 -46.03 -31.63
C LEU A 15 24.45 -45.53 -32.74
N LEU A 16 25.58 -44.91 -32.41
CA LEU A 16 26.83 -45.10 -33.15
C LEU A 16 28.03 -44.98 -32.19
N THR A 17 28.77 -46.09 -32.14
CA THR A 17 29.99 -46.37 -31.39
C THR A 17 31.23 -45.78 -32.07
N GLY A 18 32.21 -45.36 -31.26
CA GLY A 18 33.62 -45.19 -31.67
C GLY A 18 34.54 -45.37 -30.47
N CYS A 19 35.41 -46.38 -30.52
CA CYS A 19 36.34 -46.77 -29.46
C CYS A 19 37.77 -46.25 -29.71
N LEU A 20 38.47 -45.97 -28.59
CA LEU A 20 39.91 -46.06 -28.31
C LEU A 20 40.87 -44.96 -28.80
N SER A 21 41.39 -44.17 -27.86
CA SER A 21 42.83 -44.14 -27.51
C SER A 21 43.10 -43.34 -26.21
N SER A 22 43.98 -43.88 -25.38
CA SER A 22 44.52 -43.34 -24.14
C SER A 22 45.45 -42.13 -24.33
N GLU A 23 45.39 -41.14 -23.44
CA GLU A 23 46.56 -40.51 -22.76
C GLU A 23 46.11 -39.46 -21.72
N SER A 24 47.06 -39.10 -20.86
CA SER A 24 46.95 -38.59 -19.49
C SER A 24 46.67 -37.09 -19.29
N SER A 25 46.15 -36.79 -18.09
CA SER A 25 46.31 -35.57 -17.27
C SER A 25 45.78 -34.22 -17.80
N SER A 26 44.76 -33.66 -17.13
CA SER A 26 44.89 -32.57 -16.13
C SER A 26 43.57 -31.79 -15.94
N SER A 27 43.33 -31.37 -14.69
CA SER A 27 42.37 -30.36 -14.20
C SER A 27 40.87 -30.53 -14.53
N SER A 28 40.13 -31.02 -13.54
CA SER A 28 38.69 -30.81 -13.41
C SER A 28 38.40 -29.35 -13.05
N ASP A 29 38.18 -28.51 -14.05
CA ASP A 29 37.32 -27.33 -13.87
C ASP A 29 35.88 -27.85 -13.86
N ALA A 30 35.37 -28.08 -12.65
CA ALA A 30 33.94 -28.24 -12.43
C ALA A 30 33.30 -26.87 -12.64
N GLY A 31 32.92 -26.58 -13.89
CA GLY A 31 32.00 -25.50 -14.18
C GLY A 31 30.72 -25.73 -13.40
N GLY A 32 30.49 -24.90 -12.38
CA GLY A 32 29.20 -24.84 -11.69
C GLY A 32 28.09 -24.57 -12.70
N PRO A 33 26.82 -24.92 -12.39
CA PRO A 33 25.70 -24.50 -13.21
C PRO A 33 25.80 -22.98 -13.43
N PRO A 34 25.55 -22.48 -14.65
CA PRO A 34 25.57 -21.05 -14.91
C PRO A 34 24.67 -20.36 -13.89
N VAL A 35 25.17 -19.29 -13.28
CA VAL A 35 24.40 -18.41 -12.41
C VAL A 35 23.11 -18.08 -13.17
N ALA A 36 21.96 -18.44 -12.59
CA ALA A 36 20.68 -18.09 -13.19
C ALA A 36 20.69 -16.57 -13.40
N PRO A 37 20.32 -16.06 -14.59
CA PRO A 37 20.25 -14.63 -14.80
C PRO A 37 19.39 -14.01 -13.70
N GLU A 38 19.88 -12.92 -13.12
CA GLU A 38 19.13 -12.13 -12.15
C GLU A 38 17.78 -11.77 -12.78
N ALA A 39 16.69 -12.01 -12.05
CA ALA A 39 15.37 -11.64 -12.54
C ALA A 39 15.36 -10.13 -12.84
N PRO A 40 14.80 -9.69 -13.98
CA PRO A 40 14.73 -8.28 -14.29
C PRO A 40 14.00 -7.54 -13.17
N THR A 41 14.55 -6.40 -12.76
CA THR A 41 13.90 -5.51 -11.79
C THR A 41 13.10 -4.48 -12.58
N LEU A 42 11.81 -4.34 -12.27
CA LEU A 42 10.94 -3.32 -12.85
C LEU A 42 10.64 -2.24 -11.81
N ARG A 43 10.96 -0.98 -12.11
CA ARG A 43 10.63 0.19 -11.30
C ARG A 43 9.50 0.98 -11.95
N VAL A 44 8.40 1.09 -11.22
CA VAL A 44 7.18 1.80 -11.65
C VAL A 44 7.01 3.05 -10.80
N GLY A 45 7.13 4.22 -11.41
CA GLY A 45 6.79 5.52 -10.82
C GLY A 45 5.31 5.85 -11.04
N ILE A 46 4.73 6.67 -10.16
CA ILE A 46 3.32 7.08 -10.24
C ILE A 46 3.23 8.60 -10.35
N ILE A 47 2.67 9.11 -11.44
CA ILE A 47 2.39 10.53 -11.61
C ILE A 47 0.96 10.81 -11.14
N PRO A 48 0.79 11.55 -10.01
CA PRO A 48 -0.53 11.97 -9.54
C PRO A 48 -1.10 13.08 -10.44
N ASP A 49 -2.28 13.58 -10.09
CA ASP A 49 -2.99 14.62 -10.81
C ASP A 49 -2.08 15.84 -11.10
N THR A 50 -2.01 16.26 -12.38
CA THR A 50 -1.14 17.35 -12.89
C THR A 50 -1.91 18.55 -13.43
N GLN A 51 -3.18 18.68 -13.07
CA GLN A 51 -4.00 19.77 -13.55
C GLN A 51 -3.67 21.10 -12.86
N GLY A 52 -3.66 22.18 -13.63
CA GLY A 52 -3.32 23.51 -13.14
C GLY A 52 -4.51 24.22 -12.50
N GLY A 53 -4.28 25.48 -12.08
CA GLY A 53 -5.36 26.43 -11.84
C GLY A 53 -5.77 27.13 -13.13
N GLY A 54 -7.07 27.22 -13.40
CA GLY A 54 -7.57 27.73 -14.69
C GLY A 54 -7.30 26.74 -15.83
N GLN A 55 -7.24 27.20 -17.09
CA GLN A 55 -6.96 26.34 -18.25
C GLN A 55 -5.46 26.08 -18.43
N ASN A 56 -4.84 25.34 -17.50
CA ASN A 56 -3.41 25.05 -17.51
C ASN A 56 -3.10 23.63 -17.01
N ALA A 57 -1.88 23.16 -17.28
CA ALA A 57 -1.25 22.03 -16.58
C ALA A 57 -0.21 22.53 -15.55
N SER A 58 0.02 21.79 -14.47
CA SER A 58 1.01 22.11 -13.43
C SER A 58 2.42 21.68 -13.82
N VAL A 59 3.03 22.47 -14.71
CA VAL A 59 4.33 22.15 -15.32
C VAL A 59 5.47 22.04 -14.29
N MET A 60 5.48 22.88 -13.24
CA MET A 60 6.64 22.93 -12.32
C MET A 60 6.72 21.67 -11.42
N PRO A 61 5.66 21.26 -10.70
CA PRO A 61 5.72 20.03 -9.91
C PRO A 61 5.90 18.78 -10.77
N MET A 62 5.24 18.74 -11.94
CA MET A 62 5.41 17.65 -12.90
C MET A 62 6.87 17.51 -13.36
N ARG A 63 7.56 18.61 -13.68
CA ARG A 63 8.97 18.55 -14.11
C ARG A 63 9.90 18.08 -12.98
N ALA A 64 9.68 18.53 -11.75
CA ALA A 64 10.44 18.04 -10.60
C ALA A 64 10.23 16.54 -10.36
N LEU A 65 9.00 16.07 -10.56
CA LEU A 65 8.66 14.66 -10.44
C LEU A 65 9.31 13.79 -11.53
N MET A 66 9.28 14.24 -12.79
CA MET A 66 9.95 13.56 -13.90
C MET A 66 11.47 13.46 -13.66
N GLU A 67 12.09 14.54 -13.17
CA GLU A 67 13.51 14.54 -12.84
C GLU A 67 13.83 13.54 -11.72
N PHE A 68 13.04 13.55 -10.64
CA PHE A 68 13.19 12.58 -9.56
C PHE A 68 13.10 11.15 -10.06
N TYR A 69 12.11 10.82 -10.90
CA TYR A 69 11.96 9.47 -11.44
C TYR A 69 13.11 9.05 -12.34
N ARG A 70 13.71 9.99 -13.09
CA ARG A 70 14.91 9.71 -13.88
C ARG A 70 16.10 9.42 -12.98
N GLU A 71 16.28 10.20 -11.91
CA GLU A 71 17.35 9.99 -10.92
C GLU A 71 17.18 8.68 -10.13
N GLN A 72 15.96 8.17 -10.00
CA GLN A 72 15.66 6.88 -9.36
C GLN A 72 15.65 5.69 -10.34
N ASP A 73 16.11 5.89 -11.58
CA ASP A 73 16.09 4.90 -12.68
C ASP A 73 14.72 4.19 -12.81
N VAL A 74 13.63 4.95 -12.79
CA VAL A 74 12.30 4.41 -13.05
C VAL A 74 12.20 3.96 -14.50
N ASP A 75 11.61 2.79 -14.76
CA ASP A 75 11.44 2.25 -16.10
C ASP A 75 10.10 2.67 -16.73
N LEU A 76 9.06 2.74 -15.90
CA LEU A 76 7.68 2.93 -16.32
C LEU A 76 6.93 3.92 -15.43
N LEU A 77 6.09 4.75 -16.02
CA LEU A 77 5.24 5.72 -15.33
C LEU A 77 3.75 5.38 -15.48
N LEU A 78 3.06 5.20 -14.35
CA LEU A 78 1.60 5.21 -14.28
C LEU A 78 1.13 6.65 -14.13
N ILE A 79 0.40 7.18 -15.11
CA ILE A 79 -0.08 8.56 -15.08
C ILE A 79 -1.58 8.52 -14.82
N VAL A 80 -2.00 8.79 -13.58
CA VAL A 80 -3.35 8.45 -13.08
C VAL A 80 -4.44 9.44 -13.43
N GLY A 81 -4.26 10.20 -14.52
CA GLY A 81 -5.26 11.12 -15.08
C GLY A 81 -5.27 12.52 -14.45
N ASP A 82 -6.22 13.32 -14.92
CA ASP A 82 -6.28 14.76 -14.72
C ASP A 82 -4.98 15.43 -15.19
N LEU A 83 -4.66 15.19 -16.46
CA LEU A 83 -3.47 15.76 -17.10
C LEU A 83 -3.57 17.29 -17.19
N SER A 84 -4.80 17.78 -17.32
CA SER A 84 -5.16 19.19 -17.48
C SER A 84 -6.51 19.50 -16.80
N GLU A 85 -6.93 20.78 -16.74
CA GLU A 85 -8.15 21.18 -16.03
C GLU A 85 -9.40 21.12 -16.92
N GLU A 86 -9.29 21.50 -18.19
CA GLU A 86 -10.41 21.54 -19.16
C GLU A 86 -10.14 20.74 -20.45
N ALA A 87 -9.01 20.02 -20.54
CA ALA A 87 -8.67 19.15 -21.66
C ALA A 87 -8.68 19.85 -23.02
N THR A 88 -8.25 21.12 -23.05
CA THR A 88 -8.12 21.86 -24.30
C THR A 88 -6.80 21.54 -25.01
N PRO A 89 -6.71 21.69 -26.35
CA PRO A 89 -5.46 21.51 -27.08
C PRO A 89 -4.30 22.37 -26.55
N ALA A 90 -4.58 23.56 -26.01
CA ALA A 90 -3.58 24.44 -25.43
C ALA A 90 -3.01 23.88 -24.12
N GLU A 91 -3.85 23.28 -23.28
CA GLU A 91 -3.42 22.62 -22.05
C GLU A 91 -2.61 21.36 -22.34
N TYR A 92 -3.06 20.52 -23.29
CA TYR A 92 -2.28 19.37 -23.71
C TYR A 92 -0.92 19.78 -24.28
N ALA A 93 -0.83 20.87 -25.05
CA ALA A 93 0.45 21.39 -25.50
C ALA A 93 1.37 21.82 -24.33
N GLN A 94 0.82 22.38 -23.24
CA GLN A 94 1.60 22.68 -22.03
C GLN A 94 2.07 21.39 -21.36
N TRP A 95 1.20 20.40 -21.20
CA TRP A 95 1.55 19.13 -20.58
C TRP A 95 2.61 18.37 -21.39
N ARG A 96 2.43 18.29 -22.72
CA ARG A 96 3.41 17.71 -23.66
C ARG A 96 4.75 18.45 -23.67
N SER A 97 4.77 19.76 -23.37
CA SER A 97 6.04 20.50 -23.22
C SER A 97 6.92 20.01 -22.07
N VAL A 98 6.39 19.18 -21.17
CA VAL A 98 7.18 18.43 -20.18
C VAL A 98 7.38 17.01 -20.65
N VAL A 99 6.30 16.29 -20.98
CA VAL A 99 6.36 14.85 -21.34
C VAL A 99 7.34 14.55 -22.47
N ASP A 100 7.34 15.37 -23.51
CA ASP A 100 8.18 15.12 -24.69
C ASP A 100 9.69 15.18 -24.36
N ASP A 101 10.08 15.89 -23.29
CA ASP A 101 11.47 15.94 -22.83
C ASP A 101 11.94 14.60 -22.21
N TYR A 102 11.00 13.75 -21.75
CA TYR A 102 11.26 12.53 -20.98
C TYR A 102 10.76 11.24 -21.65
N ARG A 103 10.21 11.34 -22.87
CA ARG A 103 9.62 10.19 -23.59
C ARG A 103 10.59 9.03 -23.86
N ASP A 104 11.88 9.33 -23.95
CA ASP A 104 12.93 8.35 -24.22
C ASP A 104 13.49 7.77 -22.90
N ASP A 105 13.13 8.36 -21.75
CA ASP A 105 13.54 7.91 -20.42
C ASP A 105 12.56 6.86 -19.84
N PHE A 106 11.27 6.92 -20.19
CA PHE A 106 10.21 6.10 -19.56
C PHE A 106 9.22 5.49 -20.55
N VAL A 107 8.72 4.30 -20.21
CA VAL A 107 7.44 3.82 -20.75
C VAL A 107 6.30 4.54 -20.02
N MET A 108 5.35 5.15 -20.73
CA MET A 108 4.28 5.95 -20.12
C MET A 108 2.91 5.30 -20.31
N LEU A 109 2.16 5.17 -19.22
CA LEU A 109 0.82 4.58 -19.20
C LEU A 109 -0.22 5.58 -18.68
N PRO A 110 -0.70 6.49 -19.54
CA PRO A 110 -1.72 7.47 -19.19
C PRO A 110 -3.15 6.91 -19.20
N LEU A 111 -3.98 7.44 -18.31
CA LEU A 111 -5.42 7.20 -18.27
C LEU A 111 -6.19 8.51 -18.15
N GLN A 112 -7.46 8.53 -18.56
CA GLN A 112 -8.28 9.74 -18.46
C GLN A 112 -8.74 9.96 -17.01
N GLY A 113 -8.55 11.17 -16.50
CA GLY A 113 -9.23 11.66 -15.32
C GLY A 113 -10.58 12.31 -15.62
N ASN A 114 -11.25 12.82 -14.59
CA ASN A 114 -12.56 13.45 -14.77
C ASN A 114 -12.45 14.82 -15.46
N HIS A 115 -11.28 15.45 -15.42
CA HIS A 115 -11.01 16.68 -16.15
C HIS A 115 -10.63 16.42 -17.61
N ASP A 116 -10.05 15.25 -17.92
CA ASP A 116 -9.66 14.87 -19.29
C ASP A 116 -10.88 14.56 -20.19
N ILE A 117 -11.97 14.07 -19.62
CA ILE A 117 -13.21 13.77 -20.38
C ILE A 117 -14.06 15.01 -20.70
N LYS A 118 -13.63 16.21 -20.30
CA LYS A 118 -14.28 17.48 -20.68
C LYS A 118 -13.96 17.87 -22.12
N GLY A 119 -12.81 17.42 -22.63
CA GLY A 119 -12.36 17.62 -24.00
C GLY A 119 -13.02 16.65 -24.97
N THR A 120 -12.53 16.60 -26.21
CA THR A 120 -13.03 15.63 -27.18
C THR A 120 -12.19 14.35 -27.16
N ASP A 121 -12.81 13.22 -27.55
CA ASP A 121 -12.09 11.96 -27.75
C ASP A 121 -10.92 12.08 -28.75
N GLN A 122 -11.05 12.98 -29.73
CA GLN A 122 -9.98 13.24 -30.70
C GLN A 122 -8.81 13.98 -30.05
N ASP A 123 -9.06 14.96 -29.18
CA ASP A 123 -7.99 15.69 -28.47
C ASP A 123 -7.20 14.74 -27.55
N TRP A 124 -7.88 13.81 -26.87
CA TRP A 124 -7.22 12.75 -26.11
C TRP A 124 -6.34 11.88 -27.02
N TYR A 125 -6.92 11.36 -28.10
CA TYR A 125 -6.20 10.50 -29.04
C TYR A 125 -4.93 11.18 -29.59
N ASP A 126 -5.06 12.42 -30.06
CA ASP A 126 -3.97 13.17 -30.69
C ASP A 126 -2.80 13.47 -29.74
N ASN A 127 -3.04 13.51 -28.42
CA ASN A 127 -2.03 13.88 -27.43
C ASN A 127 -1.52 12.72 -26.58
N VAL A 128 -2.16 11.55 -26.66
CA VAL A 128 -1.90 10.44 -25.73
C VAL A 128 -1.62 9.11 -26.42
N SER A 129 -2.22 8.85 -27.58
CA SER A 129 -2.11 7.54 -28.24
C SER A 129 -0.66 7.14 -28.56
N ASP A 130 0.22 8.09 -28.85
CA ASP A 130 1.64 7.86 -29.14
C ASP A 130 2.49 7.49 -27.91
N LEU A 131 1.95 7.69 -26.70
CA LEU A 131 2.61 7.32 -25.45
C LEU A 131 2.32 5.87 -25.05
N ILE A 132 1.16 5.35 -25.46
CA ILE A 132 0.71 4.00 -25.10
C ILE A 132 1.48 3.00 -25.95
N PRO A 133 2.12 1.97 -25.35
CA PRO A 133 2.87 0.98 -26.11
C PRO A 133 2.02 0.23 -27.15
N ASP A 134 2.58 0.01 -28.34
CA ASP A 134 1.92 -0.69 -29.45
C ASP A 134 1.45 -2.12 -29.11
N ASP A 135 2.10 -2.76 -28.13
CA ASP A 135 1.78 -4.10 -27.65
C ASP A 135 0.71 -4.12 -26.54
N ALA A 136 0.18 -2.96 -26.15
CA ALA A 136 -0.92 -2.89 -25.19
C ALA A 136 -2.18 -3.56 -25.73
N ILE A 137 -2.79 -4.39 -24.89
CA ILE A 137 -4.04 -5.09 -25.18
C ILE A 137 -5.18 -4.12 -24.89
N GLN A 138 -5.76 -3.59 -25.96
CA GLN A 138 -6.82 -2.59 -25.91
C GLN A 138 -8.17 -3.24 -25.57
N MET A 139 -8.94 -2.62 -24.67
CA MET A 139 -10.35 -2.98 -24.49
C MET A 139 -11.15 -2.54 -25.72
N ALA A 140 -11.94 -3.45 -26.29
CA ALA A 140 -12.74 -3.18 -27.48
C ALA A 140 -13.68 -1.97 -27.27
N GLY A 141 -13.63 -1.00 -28.17
CA GLY A 141 -14.43 0.22 -28.10
C GLY A 141 -13.93 1.29 -27.10
N GLN A 142 -12.84 1.02 -26.39
CA GLN A 142 -12.18 1.94 -25.45
C GLN A 142 -10.68 2.05 -25.74
N THR A 143 -10.32 2.00 -27.03
CA THR A 143 -8.94 2.13 -27.49
C THR A 143 -8.32 3.43 -26.98
N ASP A 144 -7.08 3.32 -26.51
CA ASP A 144 -6.28 4.39 -25.90
C ASP A 144 -6.84 4.94 -24.58
N LYS A 145 -7.86 4.29 -24.01
CA LYS A 145 -8.51 4.67 -22.74
C LYS A 145 -8.42 3.56 -21.69
N ASN A 146 -8.72 2.33 -22.10
CA ASN A 146 -8.68 1.15 -21.25
C ASN A 146 -7.83 0.09 -21.94
N TYR A 147 -6.78 -0.37 -21.29
CA TYR A 147 -5.84 -1.32 -21.88
C TYR A 147 -5.09 -2.08 -20.78
N ALA A 148 -4.42 -3.16 -21.18
CA ALA A 148 -3.57 -3.94 -20.30
C ALA A 148 -2.25 -4.29 -20.99
N LEU A 149 -1.22 -4.53 -20.20
CA LEU A 149 0.09 -4.94 -20.68
C LEU A 149 0.80 -5.76 -19.61
N VAL A 150 1.73 -6.60 -20.06
CA VAL A 150 2.67 -7.29 -19.18
C VAL A 150 4.05 -6.69 -19.39
N ARG A 151 4.71 -6.32 -18.30
CA ARG A 151 6.12 -5.91 -18.27
C ARG A 151 6.81 -6.74 -17.22
N ASP A 152 7.87 -7.43 -17.63
CA ASP A 152 8.54 -8.45 -16.83
C ASP A 152 7.54 -9.44 -16.22
N ASN A 153 7.40 -9.45 -14.89
CA ASN A 153 6.48 -10.31 -14.15
C ASN A 153 5.30 -9.54 -13.52
N VAL A 154 4.91 -8.42 -14.12
CA VAL A 154 3.82 -7.56 -13.65
C VAL A 154 2.76 -7.38 -14.73
N LEU A 155 1.51 -7.74 -14.42
CA LEU A 155 0.35 -7.34 -15.20
C LEU A 155 -0.09 -5.95 -14.77
N ILE A 156 -0.23 -5.03 -15.73
CA ILE A 156 -0.73 -3.68 -15.50
C ILE A 156 -2.02 -3.52 -16.30
N VAL A 157 -3.12 -3.18 -15.63
CA VAL A 157 -4.41 -2.88 -16.24
C VAL A 157 -4.79 -1.44 -15.95
N THR A 158 -5.01 -0.66 -16.99
CA THR A 158 -5.36 0.75 -16.92
C THR A 158 -6.82 0.94 -17.30
N VAL A 159 -7.60 1.63 -16.45
CA VAL A 159 -9.02 1.90 -16.65
C VAL A 159 -9.30 3.39 -16.44
N SER A 160 -9.77 4.07 -17.48
CA SER A 160 -10.09 5.50 -17.45
C SER A 160 -11.28 5.85 -16.56
N TYR A 161 -11.35 7.13 -16.15
CA TYR A 161 -12.42 7.68 -15.32
C TYR A 161 -13.81 7.29 -15.81
N GLY A 162 -14.67 6.87 -14.88
CA GLY A 162 -16.05 6.47 -15.17
C GLY A 162 -16.21 5.15 -15.92
N GLN A 163 -15.12 4.45 -16.30
CA GLN A 163 -15.18 3.17 -17.02
C GLN A 163 -15.18 1.94 -16.11
N ILE A 164 -14.79 2.07 -14.84
CA ILE A 164 -14.83 0.97 -13.86
C ILE A 164 -16.16 0.17 -13.90
N PRO A 165 -17.36 0.79 -13.94
CA PRO A 165 -18.61 0.02 -14.02
C PRO A 165 -18.69 -0.92 -15.24
N PHE A 166 -18.10 -0.52 -16.37
CA PHE A 166 -18.23 -1.20 -17.65
C PHE A 166 -17.01 -2.09 -18.01
N ALA A 167 -15.90 -1.93 -17.29
CA ALA A 167 -14.64 -2.61 -17.59
C ALA A 167 -14.46 -3.96 -16.86
N TYR A 168 -15.44 -4.41 -16.07
CA TYR A 168 -15.29 -5.58 -15.19
C TYR A 168 -14.85 -6.83 -15.94
N ASP A 169 -15.55 -7.17 -17.02
CA ASP A 169 -15.21 -8.37 -17.78
C ASP A 169 -13.82 -8.30 -18.41
N PHE A 170 -13.41 -7.13 -18.90
CA PHE A 170 -12.07 -6.93 -19.44
C PHE A 170 -11.00 -7.09 -18.34
N VAL A 171 -11.16 -6.42 -17.20
CA VAL A 171 -10.21 -6.51 -16.07
C VAL A 171 -10.10 -7.95 -15.57
N ARG A 172 -11.24 -8.62 -15.40
CA ARG A 172 -11.31 -10.03 -14.98
C ARG A 172 -10.62 -10.94 -15.99
N GLU A 173 -10.90 -10.79 -17.28
CA GLU A 173 -10.29 -11.60 -18.34
C GLU A 173 -8.77 -11.43 -18.38
N MET A 174 -8.27 -10.20 -18.24
CA MET A 174 -6.81 -9.95 -18.20
C MET A 174 -6.17 -10.62 -16.98
N ILE A 175 -6.77 -10.47 -15.80
CA ILE A 175 -6.27 -11.12 -14.58
C ILE A 175 -6.30 -12.65 -14.73
N GLU A 176 -7.41 -13.24 -15.15
CA GLU A 176 -7.54 -14.69 -15.31
C GLU A 176 -6.55 -15.26 -16.35
N THR A 177 -6.26 -14.50 -17.41
CA THR A 177 -5.34 -14.92 -18.48
C THR A 177 -3.88 -14.92 -18.02
N TYR A 178 -3.50 -13.91 -17.23
CA TYR A 178 -2.08 -13.66 -16.92
C TYR A 178 -1.65 -14.02 -15.51
N ARG A 179 -2.56 -14.20 -14.54
CA ARG A 179 -2.20 -14.44 -13.12
C ARG A 179 -1.29 -15.65 -12.87
N ASP A 180 -1.27 -16.63 -13.77
CA ASP A 180 -0.37 -17.79 -13.67
C ASP A 180 1.00 -17.54 -14.31
N GLN A 181 1.20 -16.38 -14.94
CA GLN A 181 2.41 -15.96 -15.68
C GLN A 181 3.12 -14.77 -15.02
N VAL A 182 2.45 -14.07 -14.10
CA VAL A 182 2.97 -12.88 -13.41
C VAL A 182 2.95 -13.11 -11.91
N ASP A 183 3.84 -12.42 -11.19
CA ASP A 183 3.85 -12.46 -9.72
C ASP A 183 3.03 -11.30 -9.13
N HIS A 184 2.85 -10.22 -9.89
CA HIS A 184 2.21 -8.99 -9.41
C HIS A 184 1.16 -8.48 -10.39
N ILE A 185 0.11 -7.86 -9.84
CA ILE A 185 -0.96 -7.24 -10.62
C ILE A 185 -1.20 -5.83 -10.11
N ILE A 186 -1.08 -4.86 -11.02
CA ILE A 186 -1.49 -3.47 -10.81
C ILE A 186 -2.77 -3.23 -11.59
N VAL A 187 -3.76 -2.62 -10.94
CA VAL A 187 -4.91 -2.03 -11.61
C VAL A 187 -4.91 -0.54 -11.32
N SER A 188 -4.84 0.29 -12.35
CA SER A 188 -4.88 1.74 -12.20
C SER A 188 -6.17 2.34 -12.74
N SER A 189 -6.73 3.30 -12.01
CA SER A 189 -7.88 4.10 -12.42
C SER A 189 -7.85 5.46 -11.77
N HIS A 190 -8.48 6.46 -12.38
CA HIS A 190 -8.50 7.81 -11.80
C HIS A 190 -9.25 7.85 -10.46
N ASN A 191 -10.47 7.31 -10.41
CA ASN A 191 -11.22 7.23 -9.16
C ASN A 191 -10.59 6.19 -8.22
N THR A 192 -10.56 6.53 -6.93
CA THR A 192 -10.37 5.52 -5.90
C THR A 192 -11.55 4.54 -5.88
N MET A 193 -11.34 3.32 -5.37
CA MET A 193 -12.47 2.45 -5.06
C MET A 193 -13.24 3.02 -3.86
N VAL A 194 -12.50 3.48 -2.84
CA VAL A 194 -13.06 4.00 -1.59
C VAL A 194 -12.67 5.46 -1.34
N GLY A 195 -11.37 5.76 -1.29
CA GLY A 195 -10.87 7.13 -1.14
C GLY A 195 -11.27 7.83 0.15
N SER A 196 -10.97 9.13 0.26
CA SER A 196 -11.34 9.97 1.41
C SER A 196 -12.24 11.16 1.02
N ARG A 197 -12.33 11.43 -0.28
CA ARG A 197 -13.12 12.52 -0.86
C ARG A 197 -13.90 12.10 -2.09
N TYR A 198 -13.43 11.14 -2.88
CA TYR A 198 -14.05 10.70 -4.13
C TYR A 198 -13.81 9.21 -4.37
N GLY A 199 -14.75 8.38 -3.92
CA GLY A 199 -14.71 6.92 -4.06
C GLY A 199 -15.87 6.38 -4.87
N ASN A 200 -15.58 5.40 -5.73
CA ASN A 200 -16.61 4.72 -6.51
C ASN A 200 -17.72 4.13 -5.63
N ILE A 201 -17.40 3.49 -4.50
CA ILE A 201 -18.43 2.85 -3.66
C ILE A 201 -19.34 3.90 -3.00
N ARG A 202 -18.82 5.00 -2.47
CA ARG A 202 -19.66 6.11 -1.99
C ARG A 202 -20.54 6.67 -3.12
N GLU A 203 -19.94 7.13 -4.20
CA GLU A 203 -20.66 7.91 -5.22
C GLU A 203 -21.62 7.05 -6.04
N ARG A 204 -21.20 5.83 -6.40
CA ARG A 204 -21.90 4.97 -7.35
C ARG A 204 -22.63 3.79 -6.71
N ALA A 205 -22.41 3.51 -5.43
CA ALA A 205 -23.21 2.54 -4.69
C ALA A 205 -24.09 3.23 -3.64
N VAL A 206 -23.51 3.95 -2.68
CA VAL A 206 -24.24 4.59 -1.56
C VAL A 206 -25.19 5.66 -2.06
N GLU A 207 -24.64 6.65 -2.75
CA GLU A 207 -25.32 7.84 -3.26
C GLU A 207 -25.89 7.64 -4.68
N ALA A 208 -25.82 6.41 -5.20
CA ALA A 208 -26.18 6.02 -6.56
C ALA A 208 -27.50 6.61 -7.08
N TYR A 209 -27.50 7.01 -8.35
CA TYR A 209 -28.70 7.49 -9.04
C TYR A 209 -29.34 6.43 -9.94
N ASP A 210 -30.67 6.35 -9.92
CA ASP A 210 -31.48 5.50 -10.82
C ASP A 210 -31.37 5.95 -12.28
N THR A 211 -31.05 7.24 -12.49
CA THR A 211 -30.88 7.84 -13.82
C THR A 211 -29.47 7.67 -14.38
N SER A 212 -28.50 7.23 -13.56
CA SER A 212 -27.11 7.02 -13.98
C SER A 212 -26.89 5.56 -14.36
N ALA A 213 -26.75 5.29 -15.67
CA ALA A 213 -26.44 3.94 -16.16
C ALA A 213 -25.12 3.41 -15.56
N GLY A 214 -24.14 4.28 -15.33
CA GLY A 214 -22.86 3.90 -14.70
C GLY A 214 -23.04 3.46 -13.25
N ASP A 215 -23.90 4.11 -12.47
CA ASP A 215 -24.14 3.75 -11.07
C ASP A 215 -24.91 2.44 -10.99
N GLN A 216 -25.95 2.30 -11.82
CA GLN A 216 -26.72 1.05 -11.91
C GLN A 216 -25.85 -0.13 -12.32
N GLN A 217 -24.91 0.09 -13.25
CA GLN A 217 -23.95 -0.94 -13.63
C GLN A 217 -22.96 -1.24 -12.49
N PHE A 218 -22.46 -0.21 -11.80
CA PHE A 218 -21.49 -0.41 -10.71
C PHE A 218 -22.09 -1.20 -9.55
N LEU A 219 -23.38 -0.98 -9.23
CA LEU A 219 -24.12 -1.76 -8.25
C LEU A 219 -24.13 -3.27 -8.54
N LEU A 220 -23.92 -3.69 -9.79
CA LEU A 220 -23.85 -5.10 -10.18
C LEU A 220 -22.47 -5.72 -9.99
N VAL A 221 -21.40 -4.93 -9.97
CA VAL A 221 -20.01 -5.44 -10.07
C VAL A 221 -19.10 -5.01 -8.92
N HIS A 222 -19.51 -4.10 -8.03
CA HIS A 222 -18.62 -3.55 -7.01
C HIS A 222 -18.12 -4.60 -6.00
N GLU A 223 -18.96 -5.56 -5.59
CA GLU A 223 -18.55 -6.66 -4.71
C GLU A 223 -17.62 -7.63 -5.44
N ASP A 224 -17.92 -7.88 -6.73
CA ASP A 224 -17.13 -8.77 -7.58
C ASP A 224 -15.73 -8.20 -7.85
N TYR A 225 -15.60 -6.89 -8.07
CA TYR A 225 -14.30 -6.21 -8.17
C TYR A 225 -13.50 -6.36 -6.88
N ARG A 226 -14.12 -6.07 -5.74
CA ARG A 226 -13.44 -6.18 -4.43
C ARG A 226 -12.95 -7.59 -4.16
N GLN A 227 -13.76 -8.60 -4.52
CA GLN A 227 -13.35 -9.99 -4.35
C GLN A 227 -12.25 -10.38 -5.33
N LEU A 228 -12.39 -10.05 -6.62
CA LEU A 228 -11.38 -10.30 -7.65
C LEU A 228 -10.03 -9.69 -7.25
N PHE A 229 -10.02 -8.46 -6.75
CA PHE A 229 -8.80 -7.77 -6.35
C PHE A 229 -8.17 -8.39 -5.10
N ALA A 230 -8.98 -8.77 -4.11
CA ALA A 230 -8.48 -9.45 -2.91
C ALA A 230 -7.92 -10.84 -3.20
N ASP A 231 -8.57 -11.61 -4.09
CA ASP A 231 -8.15 -12.97 -4.44
C ASP A 231 -6.84 -13.01 -5.25
N ASN A 232 -6.48 -11.89 -5.90
CA ASN A 232 -5.30 -11.78 -6.75
C ASN A 232 -4.28 -10.74 -6.21
N ASP A 233 -4.41 -10.33 -4.96
CA ASP A 233 -3.50 -9.39 -4.27
C ASP A 233 -3.19 -8.10 -5.07
N VAL A 234 -4.21 -7.54 -5.70
CA VAL A 234 -4.06 -6.38 -6.59
C VAL A 234 -3.52 -5.17 -5.83
N ILE A 235 -2.57 -4.46 -6.45
CA ILE A 235 -2.22 -3.09 -6.07
C ILE A 235 -3.07 -2.15 -6.92
N TYR A 236 -4.11 -1.59 -6.32
CA TYR A 236 -5.01 -0.63 -6.95
C TYR A 236 -4.44 0.79 -6.81
N VAL A 237 -4.11 1.45 -7.92
CA VAL A 237 -3.45 2.76 -7.94
C VAL A 237 -4.38 3.83 -8.52
N ALA A 238 -4.60 4.90 -7.77
CA ALA A 238 -5.53 5.97 -8.17
C ALA A 238 -5.03 7.38 -7.84
N GLY A 239 -5.66 8.38 -8.48
CA GLY A 239 -5.45 9.81 -8.26
C GLY A 239 -6.70 10.46 -7.65
N HIS A 240 -7.16 11.57 -8.25
CA HIS A 240 -8.44 12.28 -8.03
C HIS A 240 -8.61 12.96 -6.66
N GLU A 241 -7.90 12.47 -5.64
CA GLU A 241 -8.06 12.86 -4.25
C GLU A 241 -7.16 14.03 -3.83
N HIS A 242 -6.12 14.36 -4.62
CA HIS A 242 -5.14 15.42 -4.33
C HIS A 242 -4.51 15.36 -2.94
N GLN A 243 -4.37 14.14 -2.42
CA GLN A 243 -3.80 13.86 -1.12
C GLN A 243 -3.26 12.43 -1.13
N TYR A 244 -2.26 12.16 -0.31
CA TYR A 244 -1.68 10.84 -0.25
C TYR A 244 -2.47 9.93 0.71
N LEU A 245 -2.75 8.71 0.27
CA LEU A 245 -3.41 7.69 1.10
C LEU A 245 -2.91 6.30 0.71
N ARG A 246 -2.63 5.48 1.72
CA ARG A 246 -2.51 4.02 1.56
C ARG A 246 -3.50 3.32 2.46
N SER A 247 -4.27 2.41 1.88
CA SER A 247 -5.28 1.63 2.58
C SER A 247 -5.26 0.17 2.17
N LEU A 248 -5.79 -0.68 3.05
CA LEU A 248 -6.20 -2.04 2.70
C LEU A 248 -7.71 -2.08 2.54
N ILE A 249 -8.17 -2.54 1.39
CA ILE A 249 -9.61 -2.69 1.11
C ILE A 249 -9.98 -4.15 1.23
N SER A 250 -11.01 -4.43 2.02
CA SER A 250 -11.47 -5.79 2.28
C SER A 250 -12.23 -6.36 1.09
N GLY A 251 -11.91 -7.59 0.72
CA GLY A 251 -12.75 -8.40 -0.18
C GLY A 251 -14.14 -8.63 0.43
N TYR A 252 -15.06 -9.17 -0.36
CA TYR A 252 -16.43 -9.42 0.12
C TYR A 252 -16.50 -10.65 1.04
N TYR A 253 -15.82 -11.73 0.68
CA TYR A 253 -15.75 -12.99 1.43
C TYR A 253 -14.52 -13.09 2.34
N GLY A 254 -13.66 -12.07 2.35
CA GLY A 254 -12.41 -12.04 3.09
C GLY A 254 -11.23 -11.62 2.21
N GLY A 255 -10.03 -11.61 2.79
CA GLY A 255 -8.83 -11.08 2.14
C GLY A 255 -8.85 -9.56 2.03
N HIS A 256 -7.76 -9.01 1.52
CA HIS A 256 -7.61 -7.59 1.25
C HIS A 256 -6.71 -7.35 0.05
N TYR A 257 -6.87 -6.18 -0.55
CA TYR A 257 -5.97 -5.66 -1.58
C TYR A 257 -5.53 -4.25 -1.19
N THR A 258 -4.41 -3.80 -1.76
CA THR A 258 -3.84 -2.49 -1.43
C THR A 258 -4.45 -1.42 -2.35
N GLU A 259 -4.94 -0.33 -1.77
CA GLU A 259 -5.28 0.90 -2.50
C GLU A 259 -4.22 1.97 -2.21
N LEU A 260 -3.62 2.50 -3.26
CA LEU A 260 -2.67 3.61 -3.25
C LEU A 260 -3.33 4.81 -3.94
N VAL A 261 -3.43 5.91 -3.21
CA VAL A 261 -3.81 7.21 -3.75
C VAL A 261 -2.52 8.02 -3.86
N SER A 262 -2.14 8.35 -5.09
CA SER A 262 -0.81 8.79 -5.47
C SER A 262 -0.38 10.16 -4.92
N GLY A 263 -1.32 10.94 -4.38
CA GLY A 263 -1.02 12.25 -3.83
C GLY A 263 -1.40 13.38 -4.78
N ASN A 264 -0.52 14.37 -4.91
CA ASN A 264 -0.76 15.58 -5.69
C ASN A 264 0.49 15.95 -6.50
N ALA A 265 0.31 16.46 -7.72
CA ALA A 265 1.32 17.26 -8.43
C ALA A 265 0.68 18.49 -9.08
N SER A 266 -0.54 18.83 -8.65
CA SER A 266 -1.37 19.90 -9.18
C SER A 266 -1.18 21.20 -8.39
N TYR A 267 -1.75 22.31 -8.89
CA TYR A 267 -1.81 23.58 -8.14
C TYR A 267 -3.02 23.70 -7.20
N LYS A 268 -3.73 22.60 -6.96
CA LYS A 268 -4.87 22.51 -6.03
C LYS A 268 -4.69 21.33 -5.06
N GLY A 269 -5.10 21.51 -3.82
CA GLY A 269 -5.11 20.44 -2.83
C GLY A 269 -6.51 20.29 -2.25
N TYR A 270 -6.79 19.15 -1.63
CA TYR A 270 -8.12 18.83 -1.13
C TYR A 270 -8.16 18.50 0.35
N ASP A 271 -9.22 18.97 1.01
CA ASP A 271 -9.57 18.54 2.37
C ASP A 271 -10.03 17.08 2.39
N SER A 272 -9.63 16.35 3.43
CA SER A 272 -10.13 15.02 3.73
C SER A 272 -11.54 15.11 4.32
N ARG A 273 -12.51 14.50 3.63
CA ARG A 273 -13.94 14.62 3.99
C ARG A 273 -14.36 13.43 4.82
N TYR A 274 -14.54 12.29 4.17
CA TYR A 274 -14.78 11.00 4.77
C TYR A 274 -14.66 9.96 3.66
N GLY A 275 -13.82 8.96 3.92
CA GLY A 275 -13.79 7.70 3.19
C GLY A 275 -14.58 6.62 3.92
N GLU A 276 -14.57 5.41 3.36
CA GLU A 276 -15.23 4.23 3.92
C GLU A 276 -14.36 3.50 4.95
N SER A 277 -13.84 4.27 5.91
CA SER A 277 -12.71 3.89 6.75
C SER A 277 -13.02 2.90 7.87
N GLU A 278 -14.29 2.49 8.01
CA GLU A 278 -14.74 1.73 9.19
C GLU A 278 -15.23 0.32 8.88
N LEU A 279 -15.87 0.07 7.73
CA LEU A 279 -16.38 -1.25 7.38
C LEU A 279 -15.43 -2.01 6.46
N ILE A 280 -14.93 -1.37 5.40
CA ILE A 280 -14.22 -2.07 4.33
C ILE A 280 -12.80 -1.56 4.10
N GLN A 281 -12.48 -0.31 4.45
CA GLN A 281 -11.15 0.28 4.29
C GLN A 281 -10.43 0.36 5.63
N GLN A 282 -9.22 -0.18 5.67
CA GLN A 282 -8.28 0.03 6.78
C GLN A 282 -7.21 1.01 6.31
N VAL A 283 -7.34 2.28 6.74
CA VAL A 283 -6.36 3.32 6.42
C VAL A 283 -5.07 3.08 7.20
N VAL A 284 -3.96 2.98 6.47
CA VAL A 284 -2.62 2.68 7.00
C VAL A 284 -1.73 3.91 6.99
N MET A 285 -1.79 4.73 5.95
CA MET A 285 -1.03 5.98 5.89
C MET A 285 -1.83 7.06 5.18
N THR A 286 -1.69 8.32 5.62
CA THR A 286 -2.32 9.46 4.97
C THR A 286 -1.49 10.71 5.17
N LYS A 287 -1.42 11.56 4.14
CA LYS A 287 -0.86 12.91 4.24
C LYS A 287 -1.70 13.85 3.40
N ILE A 288 -2.19 14.90 4.05
CA ILE A 288 -3.11 15.88 3.47
C ILE A 288 -2.43 17.25 3.54
N ASN A 289 -2.49 18.00 2.46
CA ASN A 289 -2.13 19.40 2.42
C ASN A 289 -2.96 20.09 1.34
N ASP A 290 -4.03 20.80 1.74
CA ASP A 290 -4.89 21.51 0.78
C ASP A 290 -4.39 22.92 0.46
N GLY A 291 -3.30 23.34 1.12
CA GLY A 291 -2.69 24.65 1.03
C GLY A 291 -3.49 25.82 1.55
N SER A 292 -4.59 25.57 2.26
CA SER A 292 -5.38 26.62 2.92
C SER A 292 -4.82 27.05 4.28
N VAL A 293 -3.92 26.28 4.88
CA VAL A 293 -3.38 26.53 6.22
C VAL A 293 -2.25 27.56 6.19
N ASP A 294 -1.21 27.30 5.39
CA ASP A 294 0.01 28.12 5.35
C ASP A 294 0.43 28.53 3.94
N GLY A 295 -0.36 28.17 2.93
CA GLY A 295 -0.06 28.50 1.55
C GLY A 295 0.85 27.50 0.83
N THR A 296 1.25 26.39 1.46
CA THR A 296 2.05 25.33 0.82
C THR A 296 1.19 24.23 0.19
N LEU A 297 1.70 23.52 -0.81
CA LEU A 297 1.11 22.28 -1.32
C LEU A 297 2.18 21.20 -1.26
N ASP A 298 1.77 19.94 -1.30
CA ASP A 298 2.70 18.82 -1.45
C ASP A 298 2.73 18.37 -2.91
N VAL A 299 3.93 18.06 -3.41
CA VAL A 299 4.14 17.19 -4.57
C VAL A 299 4.53 15.79 -4.07
N ASN A 300 3.92 14.74 -4.60
CA ASN A 300 4.16 13.37 -4.19
C ASN A 300 4.85 12.55 -5.29
N ALA A 301 5.76 11.68 -4.88
CA ALA A 301 6.45 10.75 -5.76
C ALA A 301 6.42 9.34 -5.16
N SER A 302 5.81 8.39 -5.85
CA SER A 302 5.68 7.01 -5.36
C SER A 302 6.31 6.05 -6.36
N ILE A 303 7.08 5.08 -5.85
CA ILE A 303 7.80 4.09 -6.64
C ILE A 303 7.46 2.68 -6.11
N LEU A 304 7.05 1.80 -7.02
CA LEU A 304 6.95 0.36 -6.81
C LEU A 304 8.13 -0.31 -7.52
N THR A 305 8.96 -1.03 -6.79
CA THR A 305 10.09 -1.79 -7.32
C THR A 305 9.79 -3.28 -7.21
N PHE A 306 9.68 -3.95 -8.35
CA PHE A 306 9.41 -5.38 -8.45
C PHE A 306 10.71 -6.13 -8.75
N ASN A 307 11.01 -7.15 -7.94
CA ASN A 307 12.15 -8.04 -8.15
C ASN A 307 11.71 -9.49 -7.89
N GLY A 308 11.41 -10.21 -8.97
CA GLY A 308 10.74 -11.51 -8.87
C GLY A 308 9.45 -11.38 -8.04
N THR A 309 9.26 -12.26 -7.07
CA THR A 309 8.06 -12.25 -6.21
C THR A 309 8.01 -11.11 -5.19
N LEU A 310 9.07 -10.28 -5.10
CA LEU A 310 9.15 -9.16 -4.16
C LEU A 310 8.59 -7.88 -4.77
N VAL A 311 7.86 -7.11 -3.96
CA VAL A 311 7.55 -5.71 -4.22
C VAL A 311 8.02 -4.84 -3.05
N ASP A 312 8.84 -3.83 -3.36
CA ASP A 312 9.22 -2.75 -2.45
C ASP A 312 8.50 -1.47 -2.88
N TYR A 313 7.81 -0.84 -1.95
CA TYR A 313 7.10 0.40 -2.19
C TYR A 313 7.68 1.52 -1.35
N ARG A 314 7.90 2.67 -1.97
CA ARG A 314 8.34 3.90 -1.29
C ARG A 314 7.55 5.08 -1.83
N SER A 315 7.10 5.93 -0.92
CA SER A 315 6.46 7.20 -1.28
C SER A 315 7.16 8.36 -0.60
N TYR A 316 7.40 9.40 -1.38
CA TYR A 316 8.09 10.61 -1.01
C TYR A 316 7.17 11.82 -1.19
N TYR A 317 7.54 12.93 -0.57
CA TYR A 317 6.96 14.22 -0.85
C TYR A 317 7.97 15.35 -0.76
N GLU A 318 7.61 16.49 -1.35
CA GLU A 318 8.17 17.80 -1.04
C GLU A 318 7.05 18.83 -0.92
N SER A 319 7.18 19.77 0.02
CA SER A 319 6.24 20.89 0.17
C SER A 319 6.76 22.12 -0.60
N HIS A 320 5.87 22.82 -1.31
CA HIS A 320 6.23 23.96 -2.16
C HIS A 320 5.19 25.08 -2.11
N THR A 321 5.56 26.28 -2.56
CA THR A 321 4.67 27.45 -2.59
C THR A 321 4.14 27.82 -3.98
N ILE A 322 4.46 27.01 -4.99
CA ILE A 322 4.11 27.20 -6.41
C ILE A 322 2.60 27.00 -6.63
N ARG A 323 1.94 27.95 -7.31
CA ARG A 323 0.49 27.90 -7.62
C ARG A 323 0.16 28.21 -9.08
N SER A 324 1.18 28.51 -9.88
CA SER A 324 1.07 28.84 -11.30
C SER A 324 2.39 28.56 -12.01
N ASN A 325 2.37 28.44 -13.33
CA ASN A 325 3.59 28.21 -14.11
C ASN A 325 4.53 29.44 -14.07
N GLU A 326 3.99 30.64 -13.86
CA GLU A 326 4.75 31.89 -13.76
C GLU A 326 5.60 31.99 -12.49
N ASP A 327 5.30 31.17 -11.47
CA ASP A 327 6.05 31.15 -10.21
C ASP A 327 7.47 30.57 -10.36
N GLY A 328 7.70 29.78 -11.42
CA GLY A 328 8.94 29.03 -11.64
C GLY A 328 9.13 27.86 -10.66
N MET A 329 10.28 27.20 -10.73
CA MET A 329 10.56 25.96 -9.98
C MET A 329 10.70 26.14 -8.46
N ARG A 330 11.05 27.34 -7.95
CA ARG A 330 11.19 27.65 -6.51
C ARG A 330 11.82 26.52 -5.66
N GLU A 331 11.11 26.00 -4.65
CA GLU A 331 11.57 24.93 -3.79
C GLU A 331 11.85 23.63 -4.57
N LEU A 332 11.12 23.42 -5.67
CA LEU A 332 11.25 22.26 -6.54
C LEU A 332 12.40 22.36 -7.56
N ALA A 333 13.20 23.44 -7.56
CA ALA A 333 14.44 23.48 -8.35
C ALA A 333 15.53 22.57 -7.74
N THR A 334 15.47 22.34 -6.43
CA THR A 334 16.35 21.42 -5.69
C THR A 334 15.54 20.78 -4.56
N PRO A 335 14.59 19.89 -4.89
CA PRO A 335 13.69 19.31 -3.90
C PRO A 335 14.45 18.44 -2.89
N ASP A 336 14.05 18.52 -1.63
CA ASP A 336 14.50 17.65 -0.54
C ASP A 336 13.42 16.58 -0.30
N TRP A 337 13.47 15.51 -1.11
CA TRP A 337 12.47 14.46 -1.07
C TRP A 337 12.48 13.70 0.25
N LYS A 338 11.33 13.71 0.96
CA LYS A 338 11.17 13.11 2.29
C LYS A 338 10.35 11.83 2.19
N LEU A 339 10.85 10.71 2.69
CA LEU A 339 10.13 9.43 2.72
C LEU A 339 8.96 9.49 3.73
N ILE A 340 7.74 9.30 3.23
CA ILE A 340 6.50 9.30 4.05
C ILE A 340 5.87 7.94 4.23
N ASP A 341 6.12 7.00 3.33
CA ASP A 341 5.50 5.69 3.42
C ASP A 341 6.38 4.64 2.77
N ARG A 342 6.32 3.43 3.32
CA ARG A 342 7.00 2.27 2.76
C ARG A 342 6.30 0.98 3.14
N PHE A 343 6.45 -0.02 2.29
CA PHE A 343 6.28 -1.42 2.66
C PHE A 343 7.12 -2.30 1.75
N THR A 344 7.46 -3.48 2.25
CA THR A 344 8.11 -4.51 1.47
C THR A 344 7.37 -5.82 1.70
N ARG A 345 6.96 -6.50 0.63
CA ARG A 345 6.25 -7.78 0.73
C ARG A 345 6.53 -8.71 -0.44
N SER A 346 6.39 -10.02 -0.22
CA SER A 346 6.47 -11.02 -1.29
C SER A 346 5.12 -11.72 -1.53
N ALA A 347 5.01 -12.50 -2.60
CA ALA A 347 3.84 -13.35 -2.83
C ALA A 347 3.65 -14.42 -1.73
N GLU A 348 4.73 -14.82 -1.05
CA GLU A 348 4.71 -15.80 0.04
C GLU A 348 4.80 -15.10 1.40
N ARG A 349 3.65 -14.80 2.00
CA ARG A 349 3.63 -13.99 3.21
C ARG A 349 2.44 -14.25 4.12
N CYS A 350 2.54 -13.70 5.33
CA CYS A 350 1.44 -13.60 6.28
C CYS A 350 1.31 -12.15 6.74
N ASP A 351 0.13 -11.57 6.51
CA ASP A 351 -0.17 -10.19 6.88
C ASP A 351 -1.04 -10.12 8.13
N LYS A 352 -0.85 -9.06 8.92
CA LYS A 352 -1.69 -8.72 10.07
C LYS A 352 -1.98 -7.22 10.09
N ILE A 353 -3.25 -6.88 10.31
CA ILE A 353 -3.67 -5.51 10.60
C ILE A 353 -3.56 -5.29 12.11
N VAL A 354 -2.87 -4.23 12.53
CA VAL A 354 -2.58 -3.96 13.93
C VAL A 354 -3.11 -2.58 14.31
N PHE A 355 -4.06 -2.57 15.23
CA PHE A 355 -4.73 -1.37 15.70
C PHE A 355 -3.84 -0.58 16.66
N PRO A 356 -4.02 0.75 16.75
CA PRO A 356 -3.22 1.60 17.61
C PRO A 356 -3.50 1.33 19.10
N ALA A 357 -2.49 1.47 19.96
CA ALA A 357 -2.59 1.21 21.39
C ALA A 357 -3.50 2.21 22.15
N SER A 358 -3.95 3.27 21.49
CA SER A 358 -4.91 4.25 22.00
C SER A 358 -6.36 3.73 22.10
N ILE A 359 -6.67 2.56 21.52
CA ILE A 359 -8.02 1.98 21.62
C ILE A 359 -8.40 1.72 23.10
N PRO A 360 -9.63 2.05 23.52
CA PRO A 360 -10.08 1.81 24.89
C PRO A 360 -9.97 0.32 25.29
N ALA A 361 -9.51 0.04 26.51
CA ALA A 361 -9.31 -1.34 26.99
C ALA A 361 -10.59 -2.20 26.95
N GLY A 362 -11.76 -1.59 27.18
CA GLY A 362 -13.05 -2.28 27.12
C GLY A 362 -13.44 -2.77 25.72
N ASN A 363 -12.84 -2.22 24.67
CA ASN A 363 -13.12 -2.60 23.28
C ASN A 363 -12.30 -3.80 22.79
N GLN A 364 -11.31 -4.23 23.58
CA GLN A 364 -10.40 -5.33 23.23
C GLN A 364 -11.04 -6.72 23.40
N LEU A 365 -12.19 -6.78 24.08
CA LEU A 365 -12.83 -8.05 24.49
C LEU A 365 -13.38 -8.90 23.33
N ASN A 366 -13.44 -8.40 22.10
CA ASN A 366 -14.12 -9.06 20.97
C ASN A 366 -13.22 -9.50 19.79
N MET A 367 -11.89 -9.61 19.96
CA MET A 367 -10.92 -10.08 18.93
C MET A 367 -10.89 -9.30 17.59
N THR A 368 -11.70 -8.25 17.40
CA THR A 368 -11.74 -7.49 16.13
C THR A 368 -10.71 -6.36 16.05
N HIS A 369 -10.31 -5.79 17.19
CA HIS A 369 -9.41 -4.65 17.28
C HIS A 369 -8.17 -5.03 18.09
N ASP A 370 -7.24 -5.73 17.44
CA ASP A 370 -6.02 -6.21 18.08
C ASP A 370 -4.87 -5.21 17.91
N LYS A 371 -4.36 -4.71 19.03
CA LYS A 371 -3.20 -3.80 19.08
C LYS A 371 -1.86 -4.53 19.12
N SER A 372 -1.86 -5.84 19.33
CA SER A 372 -0.65 -6.64 19.46
C SER A 372 -0.04 -6.93 18.09
N TYR A 373 1.28 -6.95 18.00
CA TYR A 373 1.99 -7.47 16.83
C TYR A 373 2.00 -8.99 16.74
N ARG A 374 1.54 -9.71 17.78
CA ARG A 374 1.59 -11.17 17.83
C ARG A 374 0.93 -11.83 16.63
N THR A 375 1.65 -12.67 15.91
CA THR A 375 1.13 -13.38 14.73
C THR A 375 0.98 -14.87 14.97
N SER A 376 0.18 -15.52 14.13
CA SER A 376 0.25 -16.97 13.93
C SER A 376 1.59 -17.35 13.28
N LEU A 377 1.95 -18.64 13.34
CA LEU A 377 3.16 -19.12 12.68
C LEU A 377 3.04 -18.96 11.16
N CYS A 378 3.91 -18.14 10.58
CA CYS A 378 4.04 -17.95 9.14
C CYS A 378 5.08 -18.93 8.61
N VAL A 379 4.68 -19.79 7.67
CA VAL A 379 5.49 -20.90 7.18
C VAL A 379 5.82 -20.66 5.71
N ALA A 380 7.11 -20.70 5.37
CA ALA A 380 7.59 -20.66 4.00
C ALA A 380 7.34 -22.01 3.30
N GLY A 381 7.28 -22.00 1.98
CA GLY A 381 7.10 -23.18 1.14
C GLY A 381 8.29 -24.12 1.23
N SER A 382 9.46 -23.61 1.59
CA SER A 382 10.67 -24.36 1.92
C SER A 382 10.64 -24.99 3.33
N GLY A 383 9.65 -24.65 4.16
CA GLY A 383 9.40 -25.25 5.47
C GLY A 383 9.92 -24.48 6.68
N GLU A 384 10.71 -23.41 6.47
CA GLU A 384 11.05 -22.45 7.52
C GLU A 384 9.80 -21.77 8.07
N ALA A 385 9.88 -21.33 9.33
CA ALA A 385 8.73 -20.76 9.98
C ALA A 385 9.13 -19.69 10.99
N ALA A 386 8.32 -18.63 11.08
CA ALA A 386 8.55 -17.52 11.99
C ALA A 386 7.24 -16.89 12.45
N ARG A 387 7.28 -16.17 13.55
CA ARG A 387 6.14 -15.39 14.05
C ARG A 387 6.61 -14.25 14.93
N ILE A 388 5.77 -13.24 15.10
CA ILE A 388 5.94 -12.26 16.17
C ILE A 388 5.26 -12.81 17.42
N LEU A 389 5.99 -12.87 18.54
CA LEU A 389 5.51 -13.36 19.83
C LEU A 389 4.85 -12.27 20.66
N ASP A 390 5.38 -11.05 20.61
CA ASP A 390 4.95 -9.94 21.43
C ASP A 390 5.30 -8.58 20.80
N GLY A 391 4.75 -7.51 21.36
CA GLY A 391 4.85 -6.13 20.89
C GLY A 391 3.46 -5.51 20.70
N GLU A 392 3.40 -4.18 20.73
CA GLU A 392 2.16 -3.41 20.55
C GLU A 392 2.39 -2.19 19.66
N ASN A 393 1.38 -1.80 18.88
CA ASN A 393 1.42 -0.59 18.06
C ASN A 393 1.25 0.68 18.90
N ARG A 394 2.35 1.20 19.44
CA ARG A 394 2.37 2.40 20.29
C ARG A 394 2.79 3.65 19.52
N ILE A 395 3.42 3.49 18.36
CA ILE A 395 3.77 4.56 17.45
C ILE A 395 2.81 4.51 16.26
N PHE A 396 1.86 5.43 16.21
CA PHE A 396 0.87 5.51 15.14
C PHE A 396 0.60 6.97 14.78
N ASN A 397 0.21 7.19 13.52
CA ASN A 397 -0.23 8.48 13.02
C ASN A 397 -1.72 8.67 13.29
N ARG A 398 -2.16 9.92 13.31
CA ARG A 398 -3.54 10.32 13.53
C ARG A 398 -3.95 11.34 12.48
N TYR A 399 -5.20 11.31 12.04
CA TYR A 399 -5.72 12.37 11.19
C TYR A 399 -7.18 12.71 11.48
N ASP A 400 -7.56 13.91 11.07
CA ASP A 400 -8.91 14.44 11.15
C ASP A 400 -9.61 14.40 9.79
N THR A 401 -10.93 14.30 9.85
CA THR A 401 -11.84 14.36 8.69
C THR A 401 -12.79 15.56 8.82
N ARG A 402 -13.60 15.86 7.79
CA ARG A 402 -14.59 16.95 7.83
C ARG A 402 -16.02 16.46 7.70
N THR A 403 -16.93 17.14 8.39
CA THR A 403 -18.36 16.90 8.27
C THR A 403 -18.81 17.20 6.84
N ARG A 404 -19.70 16.37 6.29
CA ARG A 404 -20.58 16.79 5.19
C ARG A 404 -22.00 16.33 5.47
N THR A 405 -22.91 16.96 4.74
CA THR A 405 -24.28 16.53 4.61
C THR A 405 -24.54 16.10 3.18
N THR A 406 -25.49 15.19 3.03
CA THR A 406 -26.04 14.76 1.75
C THR A 406 -27.53 14.48 1.91
N SER A 407 -28.26 14.53 0.80
CA SER A 407 -29.70 14.32 0.78
C SER A 407 -30.09 13.52 -0.46
N VAL A 408 -31.19 12.79 -0.36
CA VAL A 408 -31.79 12.17 -1.54
C VAL A 408 -32.29 13.24 -2.49
N GLU A 409 -32.11 13.01 -3.79
CA GLU A 409 -32.77 13.77 -4.84
C GLU A 409 -34.03 12.99 -5.29
N PRO A 410 -35.24 13.47 -4.98
CA PRO A 410 -36.47 12.72 -5.26
C PRO A 410 -36.65 12.39 -6.74
N GLY A 411 -36.83 11.11 -7.06
CA GLY A 411 -37.00 10.61 -8.43
C GLY A 411 -35.69 10.46 -9.22
N VAL A 412 -34.54 10.76 -8.60
CA VAL A 412 -33.20 10.62 -9.20
C VAL A 412 -32.35 9.64 -8.41
N SER A 413 -32.33 9.74 -7.08
CA SER A 413 -31.57 8.83 -6.22
C SER A 413 -32.22 7.45 -6.10
N THR A 414 -31.38 6.42 -5.98
CA THR A 414 -31.84 5.05 -5.71
C THR A 414 -32.49 4.94 -4.32
N ALA A 415 -31.96 5.70 -3.34
CA ALA A 415 -32.53 5.78 -2.00
C ALA A 415 -33.83 6.61 -2.01
N GLN A 416 -34.92 6.06 -1.47
CA GLN A 416 -36.25 6.67 -1.51
C GLN A 416 -36.52 7.69 -0.39
N SER A 417 -35.60 7.83 0.57
CA SER A 417 -35.67 8.81 1.67
C SER A 417 -34.29 8.98 2.30
N ASN A 418 -34.06 10.06 3.05
CA ASN A 418 -32.80 10.25 3.78
C ASN A 418 -32.58 9.16 4.83
N SER A 419 -33.64 8.62 5.43
CA SER A 419 -33.53 7.44 6.30
C SER A 419 -32.99 6.21 5.55
N ALA A 420 -33.43 5.99 4.31
CA ALA A 420 -32.91 4.91 3.46
C ALA A 420 -31.46 5.17 3.01
N LEU A 421 -31.10 6.43 2.73
CA LEU A 421 -29.74 6.84 2.41
C LEU A 421 -28.79 6.64 3.61
N ALA A 422 -29.18 7.07 4.81
CA ALA A 422 -28.43 6.83 6.04
C ALA A 422 -28.22 5.33 6.31
N ALA A 423 -29.23 4.49 6.05
CA ALA A 423 -29.10 3.04 6.15
C ALA A 423 -28.11 2.47 5.13
N ARG A 424 -28.04 3.02 3.92
CA ARG A 424 -27.04 2.63 2.90
C ARG A 424 -25.61 2.95 3.32
N TYR A 425 -25.37 4.11 3.93
CA TYR A 425 -24.05 4.43 4.50
C TYR A 425 -23.58 3.38 5.52
N TYR A 426 -24.46 2.92 6.42
CA TYR A 426 -24.12 1.85 7.36
C TYR A 426 -24.01 0.46 6.71
N ARG A 427 -24.70 0.24 5.60
CA ARG A 427 -24.63 -1.04 4.88
C ARG A 427 -23.29 -1.23 4.17
N TRP A 428 -22.73 -0.15 3.63
CA TRP A 428 -21.60 -0.23 2.72
C TRP A 428 -20.32 0.41 3.23
N LEU A 429 -20.38 1.46 4.07
CA LEU A 429 -19.20 2.26 4.43
C LEU A 429 -18.83 2.20 5.90
N HIS A 430 -19.83 2.29 6.77
CA HIS A 430 -19.63 2.57 8.18
C HIS A 430 -20.23 1.46 9.06
N ILE A 431 -19.61 1.21 10.20
CA ILE A 431 -20.22 0.35 11.23
C ILE A 431 -21.05 1.20 12.20
N PRO A 432 -22.28 0.80 12.55
CA PRO A 432 -22.98 1.40 13.67
C PRO A 432 -22.22 1.09 14.96
N HIS A 433 -22.21 2.04 15.91
CA HIS A 433 -21.58 1.76 17.20
C HIS A 433 -22.41 0.75 18.00
N ALA A 434 -21.78 -0.34 18.42
CA ALA A 434 -22.35 -1.30 19.36
C ALA A 434 -21.28 -1.82 20.31
N SER A 435 -21.68 -2.26 21.52
CA SER A 435 -20.72 -2.81 22.51
C SER A 435 -19.97 -4.04 22.02
N TYR A 436 -20.57 -4.83 21.14
CA TYR A 436 -19.95 -6.03 20.55
C TYR A 436 -19.18 -5.75 19.24
N ASN A 437 -19.35 -4.56 18.65
CA ASN A 437 -18.63 -4.11 17.46
C ASN A 437 -18.47 -2.58 17.51
N PRO A 438 -17.57 -2.07 18.37
CA PRO A 438 -17.49 -0.63 18.63
C PRO A 438 -16.93 0.11 17.43
N ASN A 439 -17.65 1.13 16.95
CA ASN A 439 -17.09 2.08 16.01
C ASN A 439 -15.99 2.91 16.69
N LEU A 440 -14.73 2.71 16.26
CA LEU A 440 -13.56 3.38 16.83
C LEU A 440 -13.38 4.83 16.36
N ASN A 441 -14.18 5.28 15.39
CA ASN A 441 -14.02 6.58 14.74
C ASN A 441 -15.15 7.54 15.14
N ASN A 442 -16.43 7.14 15.14
CA ASN A 442 -17.48 8.02 15.64
C ASN A 442 -18.71 7.24 16.14
N SER A 443 -19.11 7.47 17.39
CA SER A 443 -20.30 6.85 17.99
C SER A 443 -21.63 7.22 17.30
N GLN A 444 -21.64 8.34 16.56
CA GLN A 444 -22.76 8.81 15.75
C GLN A 444 -22.30 9.17 14.33
N ARG A 445 -21.48 8.30 13.71
CA ARG A 445 -20.84 8.57 12.40
C ARG A 445 -21.80 9.09 11.35
N VAL A 446 -22.98 8.47 11.23
CA VAL A 446 -24.05 8.87 10.32
C VAL A 446 -25.32 9.13 11.12
N ARG A 447 -25.94 10.29 10.92
CA ARG A 447 -27.23 10.62 11.56
C ARG A 447 -28.10 11.48 10.67
N LEU A 448 -29.41 11.44 10.93
CA LEU A 448 -30.34 12.40 10.35
C LEU A 448 -30.31 13.67 11.16
N ILE A 449 -30.19 14.80 10.47
CA ILE A 449 -30.37 16.14 11.04
C ILE A 449 -31.67 16.73 10.51
N ASN A 450 -32.30 17.62 11.31
CA ASN A 450 -33.59 18.24 10.99
C ASN A 450 -34.69 17.22 10.62
N ALA A 451 -34.68 16.04 11.24
CA ALA A 451 -35.58 14.96 10.88
C ALA A 451 -37.06 15.38 10.96
N GLY A 452 -37.81 15.10 9.91
CA GLY A 452 -39.23 15.47 9.77
C GLY A 452 -39.50 16.91 9.32
N THR A 453 -38.49 17.67 8.89
CA THR A 453 -38.66 18.98 8.23
C THR A 453 -38.32 18.91 6.74
N GLU A 454 -38.52 20.02 6.02
CA GLU A 454 -38.10 20.15 4.61
C GLU A 454 -36.57 20.19 4.44
N ASP A 455 -35.84 20.50 5.52
CA ASP A 455 -34.37 20.57 5.57
C ASP A 455 -33.74 19.29 6.14
N GLU A 456 -34.45 18.16 6.12
CA GLU A 456 -33.89 16.87 6.55
C GLU A 456 -32.70 16.49 5.67
N GLU A 457 -31.57 16.14 6.29
CA GLU A 457 -30.36 15.70 5.59
C GLU A 457 -29.71 14.53 6.34
N VAL A 458 -28.87 13.77 5.64
CA VAL A 458 -27.93 12.81 6.24
C VAL A 458 -26.63 13.54 6.54
N GLU A 459 -26.24 13.63 7.81
CA GLU A 459 -24.94 14.15 8.22
C GLU A 459 -23.95 13.00 8.47
N ILE A 460 -22.79 13.11 7.83
CA ILE A 460 -21.62 12.30 8.10
C ILE A 460 -20.67 13.16 8.93
N ARG A 461 -20.63 12.88 10.24
CA ARG A 461 -19.89 13.70 11.21
C ARG A 461 -18.39 13.56 11.02
N GLN A 462 -17.65 14.66 11.09
CA GLN A 462 -16.19 14.61 11.25
C GLN A 462 -15.75 13.71 12.41
N THR A 463 -14.57 13.16 12.27
CA THR A 463 -13.93 12.26 13.23
C THR A 463 -12.41 12.40 13.19
N THR A 464 -11.79 12.04 14.30
CA THR A 464 -10.35 11.81 14.42
C THR A 464 -10.10 10.30 14.35
N ILE A 465 -9.15 9.87 13.53
CA ILE A 465 -8.85 8.46 13.26
C ILE A 465 -7.39 8.21 13.62
N ASP A 466 -7.15 7.15 14.40
CA ASP A 466 -5.80 6.63 14.65
C ASP A 466 -5.51 5.55 13.62
N LEU A 467 -4.37 5.68 12.94
CA LEU A 467 -4.03 4.80 11.84
C LEU A 467 -3.64 3.41 12.33
N LYS A 468 -3.98 2.41 11.52
CA LYS A 468 -3.57 1.03 11.74
C LYS A 468 -2.24 0.79 11.05
N LYS A 469 -1.56 -0.30 11.40
CA LYS A 469 -0.41 -0.80 10.65
C LYS A 469 -0.79 -2.06 9.88
N GLN A 470 -0.21 -2.25 8.70
CA GLN A 470 -0.14 -3.55 8.04
C GLN A 470 1.24 -4.11 8.32
N VAL A 471 1.32 -5.15 9.15
CA VAL A 471 2.56 -5.88 9.40
C VAL A 471 2.62 -7.08 8.49
N SER A 472 3.73 -7.24 7.77
CA SER A 472 3.96 -8.37 6.88
C SER A 472 5.16 -9.20 7.33
N LEU A 473 4.98 -10.51 7.36
CA LEU A 473 6.04 -11.51 7.44
C LEU A 473 6.14 -12.18 6.06
N SER A 474 7.09 -11.74 5.26
CA SER A 474 7.27 -12.18 3.87
C SER A 474 8.51 -13.05 3.72
N TRP A 475 8.40 -14.16 2.99
CA TRP A 475 9.52 -15.05 2.73
C TRP A 475 10.07 -14.84 1.32
N VAL A 476 11.39 -14.87 1.20
CA VAL A 476 12.10 -14.94 -0.07
C VAL A 476 13.22 -15.98 0.00
N ALA A 477 13.71 -16.38 -1.17
CA ALA A 477 14.80 -17.34 -1.26
C ALA A 477 16.04 -16.92 -0.45
N ALA A 478 16.82 -17.90 -0.04
CA ALA A 478 18.07 -17.67 0.67
C ALA A 478 19.01 -16.78 -0.15
N ARG A 479 19.59 -15.76 0.50
CA ARG A 479 20.69 -14.95 -0.05
C ARG A 479 22.03 -15.60 0.27
N GLU A 480 23.09 -15.20 -0.44
CA GLU A 480 24.44 -15.66 -0.15
C GLU A 480 24.78 -15.48 1.35
N GLY A 481 25.41 -16.50 1.93
CA GLY A 481 25.73 -16.55 3.37
C GLY A 481 24.62 -17.05 4.29
N ALA A 482 23.36 -17.05 3.84
CA ALA A 482 22.24 -17.56 4.64
C ALA A 482 22.15 -19.10 4.62
N LYS A 483 21.73 -19.69 5.74
CA LYS A 483 21.41 -21.11 5.92
C LYS A 483 19.90 -21.40 5.95
N SER A 484 19.10 -20.36 5.78
CA SER A 484 17.64 -20.42 5.70
C SER A 484 17.15 -19.53 4.57
N ALA A 485 15.89 -19.70 4.18
CA ALA A 485 15.13 -18.63 3.53
C ALA A 485 15.23 -17.31 4.33
N VAL A 486 15.08 -16.18 3.65
CA VAL A 486 15.09 -14.86 4.27
C VAL A 486 13.67 -14.46 4.63
N LEU A 487 13.48 -14.08 5.89
CA LEU A 487 12.26 -13.48 6.40
C LEU A 487 12.38 -11.95 6.34
N LEU A 488 11.49 -11.31 5.60
CA LEU A 488 11.29 -9.87 5.62
C LEU A 488 10.18 -9.53 6.62
N VAL A 489 10.51 -8.71 7.61
CA VAL A 489 9.53 -8.09 8.51
C VAL A 489 9.34 -6.65 8.04
N SER A 490 8.10 -6.23 7.77
CA SER A 490 7.76 -4.87 7.32
C SER A 490 6.49 -4.35 8.00
N GLY A 491 6.38 -3.03 8.14
CA GLY A 491 5.18 -2.31 8.62
C GLY A 491 5.20 -1.86 10.08
N ILE A 492 6.25 -2.20 10.84
CA ILE A 492 6.47 -1.72 12.22
C ILE A 492 6.94 -0.26 12.22
N GLN A 493 7.83 0.12 11.30
CA GLN A 493 8.43 1.46 11.19
C GLN A 493 7.83 2.30 10.04
N GLY A 494 6.56 2.09 9.72
CA GLY A 494 5.87 2.83 8.64
C GLY A 494 5.18 4.13 9.08
N GLN A 495 5.28 4.52 10.35
CA GLN A 495 4.61 5.68 10.93
C GLN A 495 5.50 6.32 12.01
N ASP A 496 5.39 7.65 12.18
CA ASP A 496 6.30 8.49 12.97
C ASP A 496 5.60 9.29 14.09
N GLY A 497 4.30 9.05 14.30
CA GLY A 497 3.52 9.73 15.33
C GLY A 497 2.95 11.09 14.92
N THR A 498 2.81 11.36 13.62
CA THR A 498 2.23 12.61 13.12
C THR A 498 0.73 12.70 13.40
N TYR A 499 0.23 13.92 13.64
CA TYR A 499 -1.20 14.23 13.70
C TYR A 499 -1.54 15.32 12.68
N ASN A 500 -2.32 14.95 11.66
CA ASN A 500 -2.75 15.84 10.59
C ASN A 500 -4.21 16.29 10.75
N GLY A 501 -4.47 17.60 10.69
CA GLY A 501 -5.81 18.14 10.52
C GLY A 501 -6.36 17.83 9.13
N ALA A 502 -7.68 17.85 8.94
CA ALA A 502 -8.32 17.49 7.66
C ALA A 502 -7.96 18.36 6.43
N ARG A 503 -7.15 19.41 6.63
CA ARG A 503 -6.64 20.34 5.61
C ARG A 503 -5.11 20.44 5.59
N GLY A 504 -4.42 19.61 6.37
CA GLY A 504 -2.96 19.64 6.51
C GLY A 504 -2.41 20.42 7.70
N ALA A 505 -3.27 20.98 8.56
CA ALA A 505 -2.80 21.67 9.76
C ALA A 505 -2.09 20.68 10.70
N GLN A 506 -0.83 20.94 11.06
CA GLN A 506 -0.09 20.11 12.00
C GLN A 506 -0.71 20.25 13.41
N LYS A 507 -0.96 19.09 14.02
CA LYS A 507 -1.46 18.95 15.40
C LYS A 507 -0.47 18.10 16.20
N SER A 508 -0.68 18.03 17.51
CA SER A 508 0.16 17.26 18.42
C SER A 508 -0.62 16.15 19.11
N LEU A 509 -0.17 14.90 18.93
CA LEU A 509 -0.72 13.75 19.66
C LEU A 509 -0.65 13.94 21.18
N ALA A 510 0.38 14.62 21.69
CA ALA A 510 0.65 14.73 23.12
C ALA A 510 -0.32 15.67 23.86
N VAL A 511 -1.01 16.57 23.16
CA VAL A 511 -1.88 17.59 23.80
C VAL A 511 -3.24 17.76 23.15
N ASP A 512 -3.37 17.50 21.84
CA ASP A 512 -4.62 17.77 21.14
C ASP A 512 -5.61 16.62 21.31
N THR A 513 -6.82 16.98 21.77
CA THR A 513 -7.95 16.05 21.81
C THR A 513 -8.60 15.95 20.43
N GLY A 514 -9.00 14.74 20.03
CA GLY A 514 -9.76 14.49 18.80
C GLY A 514 -11.20 14.99 18.86
N PHE A 515 -11.93 14.82 17.76
CA PHE A 515 -13.32 15.24 17.65
C PHE A 515 -14.29 14.41 18.51
N ALA A 516 -15.35 15.06 19.00
CA ALA A 516 -16.38 14.40 19.79
C ALA A 516 -16.95 13.14 19.10
N GLY A 517 -17.10 12.07 19.87
CA GLY A 517 -17.56 10.76 19.41
C GLY A 517 -16.45 9.80 18.99
N SER A 518 -15.19 10.26 18.88
CA SER A 518 -14.08 9.47 18.33
C SER A 518 -13.29 8.62 19.32
N TYR A 519 -13.61 8.68 20.62
CA TYR A 519 -12.90 7.90 21.62
C TYR A 519 -13.06 6.38 21.42
N GLY A 520 -14.19 5.94 20.87
CA GLY A 520 -14.45 4.56 20.45
C GLY A 520 -15.24 3.72 21.45
N ASP A 521 -15.60 4.24 22.62
CA ASP A 521 -16.41 3.53 23.63
C ASP A 521 -17.92 3.84 23.57
N GLY A 522 -18.34 4.60 22.55
CA GLY A 522 -19.73 5.04 22.38
C GLY A 522 -20.07 6.38 23.02
N SER A 523 -19.17 6.95 23.83
CA SER A 523 -19.33 8.30 24.37
C SER A 523 -19.12 9.38 23.31
N GLU A 524 -19.48 10.63 23.64
CA GLU A 524 -19.14 11.81 22.83
C GLU A 524 -17.74 12.37 23.16
N LEU A 525 -16.88 11.60 23.86
CA LEU A 525 -15.49 11.98 24.06
C LEU A 525 -14.71 11.91 22.74
N GLY A 526 -13.73 12.79 22.60
CA GLY A 526 -12.74 12.68 21.54
C GLY A 526 -11.61 11.73 21.89
N LYS A 527 -10.86 11.27 20.88
CA LYS A 527 -9.60 10.57 21.11
C LYS A 527 -8.69 11.40 22.01
N GLN A 528 -8.24 10.80 23.11
CA GLN A 528 -7.45 11.51 24.10
C GLN A 528 -6.03 11.77 23.59
N PRO A 529 -5.32 12.76 24.17
CA PRO A 529 -3.89 12.91 23.96
C PRO A 529 -3.15 11.60 24.28
N TYR A 530 -2.11 11.31 23.50
CA TYR A 530 -1.28 10.12 23.61
C TYR A 530 0.19 10.50 23.60
N LEU A 531 0.94 10.03 24.60
CA LEU A 531 2.39 10.22 24.66
C LEU A 531 3.07 9.07 23.94
N LEU A 532 3.74 9.40 22.83
CA LEU A 532 4.57 8.46 22.08
C LEU A 532 5.75 8.00 22.93
N PRO A 533 6.29 6.79 22.69
CA PRO A 533 7.52 6.34 23.34
C PRO A 533 8.68 7.32 23.11
N GLU A 534 9.28 7.81 24.20
CA GLU A 534 10.35 8.81 24.16
C GLU A 534 11.57 8.34 23.35
N GLY A 535 12.14 9.25 22.55
CA GLY A 535 13.39 9.02 21.82
C GLY A 535 13.29 7.99 20.68
N ARG A 536 12.07 7.65 20.22
CA ARG A 536 11.88 6.70 19.12
C ARG A 536 11.54 7.35 17.80
N VAL A 537 10.69 8.38 17.83
CA VAL A 537 10.17 9.03 16.62
C VAL A 537 10.20 10.55 16.74
N ASN A 538 10.22 11.21 15.58
CA ASN A 538 10.32 12.67 15.47
C ASN A 538 8.98 13.37 15.17
N SER A 539 7.98 12.64 14.66
CA SER A 539 6.64 13.18 14.33
C SER A 539 6.67 14.37 13.37
N ASN A 540 7.47 14.24 12.31
CA ASN A 540 7.79 15.30 11.36
C ASN A 540 7.52 14.95 9.89
N TRP A 541 6.89 13.80 9.61
CA TRP A 541 6.62 13.20 8.30
C TRP A 541 7.82 12.60 7.57
N THR A 542 8.99 12.53 8.20
CA THR A 542 10.21 11.99 7.58
C THR A 542 10.56 10.66 8.24
N LEU A 543 10.13 9.54 7.63
CA LEU A 543 10.36 8.20 8.18
C LEU A 543 11.85 7.84 8.32
N ASP A 544 12.72 8.48 7.54
CA ASP A 544 14.17 8.24 7.59
C ASP A 544 14.86 8.88 8.81
N ASP A 545 14.20 9.85 9.48
CA ASP A 545 14.71 10.44 10.72
C ASP A 545 14.53 9.50 11.92
N ASP A 546 13.67 8.48 11.80
CA ASP A 546 13.31 7.56 12.87
C ASP A 546 14.23 6.33 12.88
N SER A 547 15.28 6.40 13.70
CA SER A 547 16.27 5.31 13.86
C SER A 547 15.69 3.99 14.39
N ARG A 548 14.51 4.01 15.04
CA ARG A 548 13.86 2.84 15.66
C ARG A 548 12.34 2.97 15.71
N GLY A 549 11.63 1.84 15.80
CA GLY A 549 10.18 1.77 15.92
C GLY A 549 9.68 1.24 17.27
N ASP A 550 8.50 0.64 17.26
CA ASP A 550 7.99 -0.11 18.40
C ASP A 550 8.88 -1.34 18.68
N ASP A 551 9.00 -1.73 19.95
CA ASP A 551 9.65 -3.00 20.28
C ASP A 551 8.71 -4.16 19.94
N PHE A 552 9.25 -5.20 19.33
CA PHE A 552 8.55 -6.45 19.04
C PHE A 552 9.47 -7.64 19.26
N VAL A 553 8.89 -8.82 19.43
CA VAL A 553 9.67 -10.06 19.63
C VAL A 553 9.47 -10.99 18.45
N LEU A 554 10.51 -11.23 17.68
CA LEU A 554 10.51 -12.19 16.58
C LEU A 554 10.92 -13.57 17.10
N GLN A 555 10.15 -14.60 16.76
CA GLN A 555 10.56 -15.99 16.84
C GLN A 555 10.87 -16.52 15.43
N PHE A 556 12.04 -17.13 15.25
CA PHE A 556 12.47 -17.79 14.02
C PHE A 556 12.77 -19.26 14.31
N ASN A 557 12.09 -20.19 13.64
CA ASN A 557 12.29 -21.62 13.87
C ASN A 557 13.51 -22.14 13.11
N VAL A 558 14.26 -23.04 13.75
CA VAL A 558 15.40 -23.70 13.14
C VAL A 558 14.90 -24.75 12.12
N PRO A 559 15.43 -24.78 10.88
CA PRO A 559 15.07 -25.79 9.89
C PRO A 559 15.26 -27.21 10.42
N SER A 560 14.39 -28.13 10.00
CA SER A 560 14.48 -29.53 10.45
C SER A 560 15.83 -30.15 10.08
N GLY A 561 16.51 -30.77 11.05
CA GLY A 561 17.82 -31.41 10.85
C GLY A 561 19.03 -30.47 10.93
N ALA A 562 18.83 -29.15 11.06
CA ALA A 562 19.92 -28.22 11.33
C ALA A 562 20.31 -28.22 12.82
N ASP A 563 21.60 -28.04 13.10
CA ASP A 563 22.11 -27.92 14.48
C ASP A 563 22.01 -26.47 14.95
N ALA A 564 21.01 -26.20 15.79
CA ALA A 564 20.78 -24.88 16.40
C ALA A 564 22.02 -24.33 17.14
N SER A 565 22.93 -25.19 17.61
CA SER A 565 24.16 -24.78 18.31
C SER A 565 25.23 -24.21 17.36
N SER A 566 25.12 -24.47 16.05
CA SER A 566 26.03 -23.96 15.01
C SER A 566 25.50 -22.71 14.29
N LEU A 567 24.25 -22.32 14.57
CA LEU A 567 23.55 -21.25 13.88
C LEU A 567 23.27 -20.05 14.80
N GLN A 568 23.11 -18.88 14.19
CA GLN A 568 22.61 -17.66 14.83
C GLN A 568 21.68 -16.91 13.89
N LEU A 569 20.79 -16.09 14.45
CA LEU A 569 19.94 -15.18 13.69
C LEU A 569 20.74 -13.94 13.32
N ALA A 570 20.65 -13.53 12.06
CA ALA A 570 21.28 -12.33 11.54
C ALA A 570 20.27 -11.44 10.83
N ARG A 571 20.59 -10.15 10.77
CA ARG A 571 19.89 -9.15 9.96
C ARG A 571 20.79 -8.76 8.79
N TRP A 572 20.19 -8.55 7.63
CA TRP A 572 20.91 -8.03 6.47
C TRP A 572 21.21 -6.54 6.64
N ASN A 573 22.46 -6.15 6.39
CA ASN A 573 22.88 -4.77 6.27
C ASN A 573 23.04 -4.43 4.77
N ASP A 574 22.11 -3.63 4.24
CA ASP A 574 22.13 -3.22 2.82
C ASP A 574 23.33 -2.33 2.48
N ALA A 575 23.86 -1.56 3.43
CA ALA A 575 25.01 -0.67 3.19
C ALA A 575 26.33 -1.44 3.08
N GLU A 576 26.47 -2.52 3.86
CA GLU A 576 27.68 -3.36 3.85
C GLU A 576 27.54 -4.57 2.91
N GLY A 577 26.33 -4.91 2.49
CA GLY A 577 26.06 -6.09 1.67
C GLY A 577 26.35 -7.39 2.41
N SER A 578 26.11 -7.44 3.71
CA SER A 578 26.47 -8.57 4.58
C SER A 578 25.43 -8.87 5.65
N TRP A 579 25.47 -10.11 6.14
CA TRP A 579 24.71 -10.54 7.30
C TRP A 579 25.43 -10.14 8.59
N GLU A 580 24.71 -9.47 9.49
CA GLU A 580 25.18 -9.10 10.81
C GLU A 580 24.40 -9.88 11.88
N PRO A 581 25.08 -10.55 12.83
CA PRO A 581 24.40 -11.15 13.97
C PRO A 581 23.52 -10.12 14.68
N VAL A 582 22.26 -10.48 14.96
CA VAL A 582 21.33 -9.55 15.64
C VAL A 582 21.78 -9.22 17.06
N VAL A 583 22.64 -10.06 17.64
CA VAL A 583 23.24 -9.92 18.97
C VAL A 583 24.68 -10.43 18.97
N ALA A 584 25.51 -9.87 19.83
CA ALA A 584 26.83 -10.43 20.13
C ALA A 584 26.71 -11.76 20.90
N ALA A 585 27.73 -12.62 20.83
CA ALA A 585 27.68 -13.97 21.39
C ALA A 585 27.54 -13.99 22.93
N GLU A 586 28.13 -13.01 23.63
CA GLU A 586 27.99 -12.80 25.08
C GLU A 586 26.58 -12.33 25.47
N CYS A 587 25.84 -11.79 24.52
CA CYS A 587 24.44 -11.43 24.62
C CYS A 587 23.61 -12.57 24.00
N LEU A 588 23.74 -13.80 24.53
CA LEU A 588 22.88 -14.96 24.26
C LEU A 588 22.37 -15.56 25.58
N SER A 589 21.16 -16.13 25.60
CA SER A 589 20.44 -16.60 26.80
C SER A 589 19.99 -18.00 26.53
N ALA A 590 19.98 -18.80 27.58
CA ALA A 590 19.44 -20.14 27.54
C ALA A 590 17.97 -20.19 27.97
N LEU A 591 17.34 -19.05 28.29
CA LEU A 591 15.97 -18.97 28.79
C LEU A 591 14.96 -18.87 27.64
N ASP A 592 13.82 -19.53 27.84
CA ASP A 592 12.65 -19.38 26.97
C ASP A 592 12.08 -17.97 27.09
N TYR A 593 11.38 -17.51 26.05
CA TYR A 593 10.74 -16.20 26.07
C TYR A 593 9.68 -16.08 27.18
N ASP A 594 9.80 -15.03 27.99
CA ASP A 594 8.80 -14.56 28.94
C ASP A 594 8.37 -13.14 28.57
N SER A 595 7.08 -12.81 28.71
CA SER A 595 6.54 -11.48 28.34
C SER A 595 7.22 -10.31 29.05
N SER A 596 7.79 -10.53 30.24
CA SER A 596 8.56 -9.50 30.94
C SER A 596 9.81 -9.05 30.16
N TYR A 597 10.32 -9.87 29.24
CA TYR A 597 11.48 -9.57 28.41
C TYR A 597 11.17 -8.59 27.27
N LEU A 598 9.89 -8.25 27.03
CA LEU A 598 9.57 -7.12 26.17
C LEU A 598 10.10 -5.80 26.76
N THR A 599 10.20 -5.70 28.09
CA THR A 599 10.67 -4.48 28.79
C THR A 599 11.91 -4.67 29.65
N SER A 600 12.36 -5.91 29.86
CA SER A 600 13.53 -6.24 30.69
C SER A 600 14.50 -7.17 29.97
N LEU A 601 15.66 -7.45 30.57
CA LEU A 601 16.60 -8.47 30.08
C LEU A 601 16.37 -9.79 30.85
N PRO A 602 16.61 -10.95 30.22
CA PRO A 602 16.70 -12.22 30.93
C PRO A 602 17.76 -12.18 32.03
N ALA A 603 17.57 -12.98 33.09
CA ALA A 603 18.43 -12.92 34.27
C ALA A 603 19.86 -13.44 34.03
N ASP A 604 20.09 -14.19 32.96
CA ASP A 604 21.39 -14.72 32.54
C ASP A 604 22.13 -13.80 31.55
N VAL A 605 21.57 -12.63 31.25
CA VAL A 605 22.12 -11.65 30.31
C VAL A 605 22.66 -10.43 31.06
N GLY A 606 23.87 -10.01 30.70
CA GLY A 606 24.51 -8.82 31.28
C GLY A 606 23.77 -7.51 30.94
N ALA A 607 23.80 -6.54 31.85
CA ALA A 607 23.12 -5.25 31.68
C ALA A 607 23.76 -4.35 30.60
N GLU A 608 24.98 -4.67 30.18
CA GLU A 608 25.71 -4.05 29.07
C GLU A 608 25.16 -4.44 27.70
N CYS A 609 24.42 -5.55 27.60
CA CYS A 609 23.74 -5.94 26.37
C CYS A 609 22.64 -4.95 26.07
N SER A 610 22.57 -4.47 24.82
CA SER A 610 21.55 -3.52 24.42
C SER A 610 20.16 -4.12 24.67
N THR A 611 19.27 -3.34 25.29
CA THR A 611 17.89 -3.78 25.52
C THR A 611 17.20 -4.06 24.18
N ALA A 612 17.40 -3.22 23.17
CA ALA A 612 16.84 -3.39 21.82
C ALA A 612 17.22 -4.67 21.06
N ALA A 613 18.12 -5.51 21.59
CA ALA A 613 18.58 -6.74 20.95
C ALA A 613 18.51 -7.92 21.94
N GLY A 614 17.31 -8.23 22.41
CA GLY A 614 17.05 -9.29 23.40
C GLY A 614 16.86 -10.67 22.75
N LEU A 615 17.89 -11.21 22.10
CA LEU A 615 18.63 -12.37 22.60
C LEU A 615 18.01 -13.80 22.58
N VAL A 616 18.79 -14.70 21.98
CA VAL A 616 18.39 -15.90 21.22
C VAL A 616 18.75 -17.21 21.93
N SER A 617 17.81 -18.17 21.98
CA SER A 617 17.98 -19.47 22.63
C SER A 617 18.98 -20.40 21.93
N VAL A 618 19.97 -20.90 22.67
CA VAL A 618 20.91 -21.94 22.22
C VAL A 618 20.36 -23.32 22.61
N GLY A 619 20.12 -24.20 21.61
CA GLY A 619 19.75 -25.60 21.86
C GLY A 619 18.25 -25.91 21.92
N THR A 620 17.38 -24.93 21.63
CA THR A 620 15.94 -25.13 21.40
C THR A 620 15.65 -25.12 19.89
N PRO A 621 14.49 -25.63 19.40
CA PRO A 621 14.20 -25.69 17.97
C PRO A 621 13.84 -24.33 17.34
N HIS A 622 14.06 -23.23 18.06
CA HIS A 622 13.75 -21.89 17.59
C HIS A 622 14.67 -20.87 18.26
N PHE A 623 14.70 -19.68 17.71
CA PHE A 623 15.35 -18.49 18.22
C PHE A 623 14.27 -17.46 18.51
N TRP A 624 14.39 -16.70 19.60
CA TRP A 624 13.56 -15.52 19.84
C TRP A 624 14.45 -14.30 20.03
N VAL A 625 14.01 -13.12 19.58
CA VAL A 625 14.76 -11.88 19.72
C VAL A 625 13.80 -10.70 19.88
N ARG A 626 14.02 -9.86 20.89
CA ARG A 626 13.44 -8.50 20.94
C ARG A 626 14.18 -7.62 19.95
N LEU A 627 13.44 -6.97 19.07
CA LEU A 627 13.89 -6.05 18.03
C LEU A 627 13.16 -4.73 18.18
N ASP A 628 13.78 -3.65 17.72
CA ASP A 628 13.17 -2.32 17.59
C ASP A 628 13.23 -1.79 16.16
N ARG A 629 13.70 -2.62 15.22
CA ARG A 629 13.79 -2.32 13.80
C ARG A 629 13.31 -3.49 12.98
N GLU A 630 12.55 -3.16 11.94
CA GLU A 630 12.15 -4.11 10.91
C GLU A 630 13.28 -4.34 9.89
N GLY A 631 13.14 -5.32 9.00
CA GLY A 631 14.19 -5.64 8.02
C GLY A 631 14.19 -7.10 7.56
N ALA A 632 15.27 -7.50 6.90
CA ALA A 632 15.50 -8.86 6.42
C ALA A 632 16.31 -9.68 7.43
N PHE A 633 15.84 -10.87 7.76
CA PHE A 633 16.39 -11.76 8.78
C PHE A 633 16.59 -13.17 8.23
N ALA A 634 17.69 -13.82 8.60
CA ALA A 634 17.96 -15.22 8.24
C ALA A 634 18.87 -15.89 9.27
N LEU A 635 18.96 -17.21 9.22
CA LEU A 635 19.96 -17.95 9.98
C LEU A 635 21.27 -17.98 9.22
N ILE A 636 22.38 -17.80 9.92
CA ILE A 636 23.74 -17.90 9.40
C ILE A 636 24.58 -18.83 10.27
N ASP A 637 25.75 -19.23 9.76
CA ASP A 637 26.76 -19.89 10.59
C ASP A 637 27.24 -18.94 11.70
N ARG A 638 27.59 -19.51 12.86
CA ARG A 638 28.19 -18.76 13.97
C ARG A 638 29.61 -18.30 13.72
#